data_AF-A0A957UKN3-F1
#
_entry.id   AF-A0A957UKN3-F1
#
_cell.length_a   1.000
_cell.length_b   1.000
_cell.length_c   1.000
_cell.angle_alpha   90.00
_cell.angle_beta   90.00
_cell.angle_gamma   90.00
#
_symmetry.space_group_name_H-M   'P 1'
#
loop_
_entity.id
_entity.type
_entity.pdbx_description
1 polymer ?
#
loop_
_entity_poly.entity_id
_entity_poly.type
_entity_poly.pdbx_seq_one_letter_code
_entity_poly.pdbx_strand_id
1 'polypeptide(L)'
;MMIQIGQQAVRRRGFAFMVALLGLLAISWGWGRPAHAASARINALYGPEDPIGESTLGDFVWHDVNLNGVYDVGEEGINNVLVRLYLDDGDGIFEPGGDDELLTSMLTGDNPSTTEVEKGWYTFDVDFGPTIFHWVEIPASNFGTGQPLENYALTTGDTIGSNPMYVVEGQFVADRTDIDFGFARTGITLQKTVYLGNNSGAGCPGGELAIGANGAAVTYCFRVTNTGSFYLSDVTVTDDDLGVTQADMTLLSGVMPLAPGASLVYYYAATIQNDLTNTATASGNPTDENGGDLPGLENPSATDTARVDKVAPAITLAKTVYIGHNSGADCPGGEVATGGSNTQVTYCFSVTNTGDTYLNTIQLTDNTLGINQANMTRKSGATPLAPGASIVYYYETVISSTLLNTAEVAANPTNAAGEDLPGLNNPSATDTARVIKAAPAIVLNKTVYAGHDGGAGCPGTELATGANPAAVTFCFEVQNTGDTYLNDISVSDGALGITRADMTLLSGSTPLAPNGKLVYYYEASINQDIVNEATTSGNPTEQNGADIPGLSNPSDKDTAEVDVSGPGIQLDKSVYMGHDSGVSCPGGIAVTGANGDSITYCFVVTNVGDTYLDSITVVDGPLSIDQADMTRLSGTTPLAPGAKLVYYFETTIAGNLQNTATAKAKPTDENGVVLPDLPEPSDTDAVRVSQELGSLSGHVWYDRNKNGQVDEGETPIPNVVIRLSNGLTTTTDTDGFFIFENLPDGVYSVTETDPKGYVSISDADGGTDNVISGIRITNGNHVVDQDFFDARILAKITGHVFEDINRNGKIDPGERIYAGVTVKLSNGMTVTTDENGYFEFLDIEPGRYTLDVIGPNGVLNTTPIEVNTDLAEGDTLVIDFGFVPIMSLGNRVWSDNGEGGFYNNGVFDTGEQGLSGVVLNLLNSDLTPVLDADGKPRVMTTDSLGYYLFDNLLPGEYVVQVAPSNFQAGGALFDLVSSGPTEVNPNSDSDSNDNGIDDPDPQVNGIYSGVIILAIEAEVQGEPDQGSAKGGFAADMNSNLTVDFGFVVPVNEPEDPKLVVLESFTAVQQGNSIAVSWVTSAEIDTLGFHIYRGLG
;
A
#
# COMPACT_ATOMS: atom_id res chain seq x y z
N MET A 1 16.12 -34.23 33.03
CA MET A 1 16.12 -35.35 33.99
C MET A 1 14.76 -36.03 33.86
N MET A 2 14.59 -37.20 33.24
CA MET A 2 15.51 -38.18 32.63
C MET A 2 15.06 -38.48 31.15
N ILE A 3 15.97 -38.53 30.16
CA ILE A 3 16.43 -39.76 29.42
C ILE A 3 15.33 -40.40 28.52
N GLN A 4 15.48 -40.66 27.20
CA GLN A 4 16.54 -40.34 26.19
C GLN A 4 16.01 -40.51 24.73
N ILE A 5 16.55 -39.72 23.80
CA ILE A 5 17.00 -40.00 22.40
C ILE A 5 16.32 -41.12 21.56
N GLY A 6 15.98 -40.80 20.29
CA GLY A 6 15.78 -41.78 19.21
C GLY A 6 15.15 -41.22 17.91
N GLN A 7 15.76 -40.25 17.21
CA GLN A 7 16.56 -40.44 15.98
C GLN A 7 15.81 -40.95 14.71
N GLN A 8 16.13 -40.33 13.56
CA GLN A 8 15.44 -40.47 12.26
C GLN A 8 15.71 -41.82 11.55
N ALA A 9 14.92 -42.16 10.50
CA ALA A 9 15.40 -42.15 9.10
C ALA A 9 14.50 -42.84 8.01
N VAL A 10 14.19 -42.07 6.94
CA VAL A 10 14.42 -42.43 5.52
C VAL A 10 13.65 -43.60 4.81
N ARG A 11 12.71 -43.19 3.94
CA ARG A 11 12.39 -43.66 2.54
C ARG A 11 11.81 -45.07 2.20
N ARG A 12 10.67 -44.98 1.50
CA ARG A 12 10.30 -45.58 0.19
C ARG A 12 9.89 -47.07 0.04
N ARG A 13 8.66 -47.22 -0.49
CA ARG A 13 8.19 -48.13 -1.57
C ARG A 13 8.33 -49.66 -1.41
N GLY A 14 7.22 -50.38 -1.60
CA GLY A 14 7.27 -51.77 -2.09
C GLY A 14 5.98 -52.58 -1.93
N PHE A 15 5.27 -52.84 -3.04
CA PHE A 15 4.22 -53.87 -3.17
C PHE A 15 4.70 -55.27 -2.70
N ALA A 16 3.80 -56.08 -2.12
CA ALA A 16 3.37 -57.41 -2.65
C ALA A 16 3.02 -58.50 -1.59
N PHE A 17 1.85 -59.12 -1.78
CA PHE A 17 1.52 -60.56 -1.61
C PHE A 17 1.47 -61.28 -0.24
N MET A 18 0.23 -61.62 0.15
CA MET A 18 -0.31 -62.98 0.42
C MET A 18 0.20 -63.93 1.55
N VAL A 19 -0.79 -64.32 2.39
CA VAL A 19 -1.14 -65.71 2.81
C VAL A 19 -0.38 -66.42 3.96
N ALA A 20 -1.03 -66.38 5.14
CA ALA A 20 -1.50 -67.53 5.96
C ALA A 20 -0.49 -68.58 6.54
N LEU A 21 -0.85 -69.61 7.32
CA LEU A 21 -2.12 -70.18 7.85
C LEU A 21 -1.84 -71.00 9.16
N LEU A 22 -2.88 -71.67 9.71
CA LEU A 22 -2.96 -72.77 10.71
C LEU A 22 -3.42 -72.32 12.11
N GLY A 23 -4.33 -73.01 12.84
CA GLY A 23 -5.03 -74.31 12.63
C GLY A 23 -4.75 -75.29 13.79
N LEU A 24 -5.54 -76.33 14.14
CA LEU A 24 -6.89 -76.87 13.80
C LEU A 24 -7.49 -77.44 15.15
N LEU A 25 -8.63 -78.14 15.36
CA LEU A 25 -9.62 -79.00 14.65
C LEU A 25 -11.04 -78.65 15.18
N ALA A 26 -12.22 -79.02 14.65
CA ALA A 26 -12.81 -80.25 14.03
C ALA A 26 -13.30 -81.31 15.06
N ILE A 27 -14.33 -82.15 14.83
CA ILE A 27 -15.02 -82.65 13.60
C ILE A 27 -16.54 -82.86 13.93
N SER A 28 -17.55 -82.68 13.06
CA SER A 28 -18.06 -83.75 12.15
C SER A 28 -19.35 -83.40 11.34
N TRP A 29 -19.37 -83.84 10.06
CA TRP A 29 -20.48 -84.31 9.18
C TRP A 29 -21.92 -83.74 9.32
N GLY A 30 -22.67 -83.36 8.26
CA GLY A 30 -22.39 -83.28 6.82
C GLY A 30 -23.67 -83.33 5.92
N TRP A 31 -23.55 -82.93 4.64
CA TRP A 31 -24.57 -82.95 3.56
C TRP A 31 -25.77 -81.97 3.66
N GLY A 32 -26.09 -81.29 2.54
CA GLY A 32 -27.17 -80.30 2.43
C GLY A 32 -28.48 -80.81 1.78
N ARG A 33 -29.58 -80.08 1.97
CA ARG A 33 -30.97 -80.33 1.52
C ARG A 33 -31.89 -79.15 1.93
N PRO A 34 -33.15 -79.02 1.48
CA PRO A 34 -33.57 -78.83 0.08
C PRO A 34 -34.66 -77.72 -0.06
N ALA A 35 -35.20 -77.54 -1.28
CA ALA A 35 -36.50 -76.90 -1.45
C ALA A 35 -37.61 -77.63 -0.68
N HIS A 36 -38.61 -76.90 -0.18
CA HIS A 36 -39.79 -77.46 0.47
C HIS A 36 -41.02 -77.40 -0.45
N ALA A 37 -41.75 -78.51 -0.50
CA ALA A 37 -42.99 -78.63 -1.27
C ALA A 37 -44.21 -78.61 -0.34
N ALA A 38 -45.36 -78.24 -0.90
CA ALA A 38 -46.63 -78.18 -0.18
C ALA A 38 -47.12 -79.56 0.32
N SER A 39 -47.90 -79.55 1.41
CA SER A 39 -48.81 -80.65 1.77
C SER A 39 -50.04 -80.07 2.50
N ALA A 40 -51.20 -80.65 2.24
CA ALA A 40 -52.50 -80.12 2.67
C ALA A 40 -53.27 -81.07 3.61
N ARG A 41 -54.52 -80.67 3.94
CA ARG A 41 -55.64 -81.44 4.57
C ARG A 41 -55.75 -81.30 6.12
N ILE A 42 -56.96 -81.23 6.73
CA ILE A 42 -58.33 -81.40 6.21
C ILE A 42 -59.39 -80.58 7.01
N ASN A 43 -60.59 -80.44 6.44
CA ASN A 43 -61.83 -79.76 6.90
C ASN A 43 -62.23 -80.02 8.39
N ALA A 44 -63.13 -79.26 9.06
CA ALA A 44 -64.26 -78.46 8.57
C ALA A 44 -64.87 -77.51 9.64
N LEU A 45 -65.56 -76.41 9.23
CA LEU A 45 -66.91 -75.99 9.68
C LEU A 45 -67.42 -74.74 8.93
N TYR A 46 -68.75 -74.54 8.93
CA TYR A 46 -69.53 -73.60 8.07
C TYR A 46 -69.41 -72.10 8.40
N GLY A 47 -69.45 -71.25 7.36
CA GLY A 47 -69.81 -69.82 7.38
C GLY A 47 -69.58 -69.16 6.00
N PRO A 48 -70.50 -68.36 5.42
CA PRO A 48 -70.29 -67.63 4.17
C PRO A 48 -70.01 -66.12 4.37
N GLU A 49 -69.63 -65.46 3.28
CA GLU A 49 -69.38 -64.00 3.12
C GLU A 49 -68.10 -63.47 3.81
N ASP A 50 -66.99 -63.52 3.05
CA ASP A 50 -65.90 -62.53 3.11
C ASP A 50 -66.14 -61.49 1.99
N PRO A 51 -65.73 -60.21 2.16
CA PRO A 51 -65.88 -59.17 1.15
C PRO A 51 -64.89 -59.32 -0.02
N ILE A 52 -65.14 -58.56 -1.09
CA ILE A 52 -64.20 -58.38 -2.21
C ILE A 52 -62.96 -57.64 -1.67
N GLY A 53 -61.76 -58.09 -2.04
CA GLY A 53 -60.51 -57.44 -1.67
C GLY A 53 -60.09 -56.42 -2.73
N GLU A 54 -59.86 -55.19 -2.30
CA GLU A 54 -59.16 -54.16 -3.09
C GLU A 54 -57.79 -54.70 -3.54
N SER A 55 -57.33 -54.34 -4.74
CA SER A 55 -56.04 -54.75 -5.30
C SER A 55 -55.32 -53.53 -5.88
N THR A 56 -53.99 -53.51 -5.83
CA THR A 56 -53.18 -52.38 -6.30
C THR A 56 -52.57 -52.61 -7.69
N LEU A 57 -52.25 -51.51 -8.37
CA LEU A 57 -51.81 -51.49 -9.77
C LEU A 57 -50.81 -50.33 -9.99
N GLY A 58 -49.54 -50.66 -10.23
CA GLY A 58 -48.45 -49.70 -10.43
C GLY A 58 -47.11 -50.21 -9.87
N ASP A 59 -46.01 -49.60 -10.33
CA ASP A 59 -44.65 -49.89 -9.85
C ASP A 59 -43.75 -48.66 -10.08
N PHE A 60 -42.75 -48.70 -10.98
CA PHE A 60 -41.81 -47.59 -11.20
C PHE A 60 -41.93 -46.90 -12.57
N VAL A 61 -41.62 -45.61 -12.56
CA VAL A 61 -41.12 -44.86 -13.72
C VAL A 61 -39.66 -44.48 -13.45
N TRP A 62 -38.72 -44.98 -14.25
CA TRP A 62 -37.29 -44.80 -13.98
C TRP A 62 -36.46 -44.43 -15.22
N HIS A 63 -35.25 -43.95 -14.95
CA HIS A 63 -34.24 -43.70 -15.95
C HIS A 63 -33.51 -45.00 -16.29
N ASP A 64 -33.90 -45.65 -17.38
CA ASP A 64 -33.21 -46.82 -17.93
C ASP A 64 -31.85 -46.36 -18.48
N VAL A 65 -30.78 -46.73 -17.77
CA VAL A 65 -29.40 -46.37 -18.06
C VAL A 65 -28.79 -47.34 -19.07
N ASN A 66 -29.29 -48.59 -19.11
CA ASN A 66 -28.65 -49.70 -19.83
C ASN A 66 -29.42 -50.16 -21.09
N LEU A 67 -30.58 -49.57 -21.36
CA LEU A 67 -31.47 -49.76 -22.50
C LEU A 67 -32.04 -51.19 -22.61
N ASN A 68 -32.31 -51.85 -21.47
CA ASN A 68 -32.84 -53.21 -21.44
C ASN A 68 -34.36 -53.29 -21.22
N GLY A 69 -35.02 -52.19 -20.82
CA GLY A 69 -36.45 -52.16 -20.51
C GLY A 69 -36.84 -52.95 -19.24
N VAL A 70 -35.95 -53.03 -18.24
CA VAL A 70 -36.15 -53.71 -16.95
C VAL A 70 -35.49 -52.89 -15.84
N TYR A 71 -36.18 -52.61 -14.74
CA TYR A 71 -35.61 -51.86 -13.62
C TYR A 71 -34.47 -52.67 -12.95
N ASP A 72 -33.24 -52.17 -13.10
CA ASP A 72 -32.03 -52.78 -12.53
C ASP A 72 -31.55 -52.04 -11.26
N VAL A 73 -30.93 -52.78 -10.33
CA VAL A 73 -30.48 -52.23 -9.04
C VAL A 73 -29.38 -51.19 -9.24
N GLY A 74 -29.74 -49.91 -9.04
CA GLY A 74 -28.87 -48.76 -9.23
C GLY A 74 -29.29 -47.81 -10.36
N GLU A 75 -30.41 -48.09 -11.04
CA GLU A 75 -31.09 -47.11 -11.90
C GLU A 75 -31.95 -46.15 -11.04
N GLU A 76 -32.19 -44.92 -11.52
CA GLU A 76 -32.82 -43.85 -10.72
C GLU A 76 -34.28 -43.60 -11.15
N GLY A 77 -35.21 -43.65 -10.21
CA GLY A 77 -36.61 -43.31 -10.44
C GLY A 77 -36.86 -41.82 -10.75
N ILE A 78 -37.85 -41.53 -11.59
CA ILE A 78 -38.18 -40.19 -12.09
C ILE A 78 -39.46 -39.68 -11.42
N ASN A 79 -39.32 -38.77 -10.44
CA ASN A 79 -40.46 -38.11 -9.76
C ASN A 79 -41.17 -37.07 -10.66
N ASN A 80 -42.41 -36.72 -10.29
CA ASN A 80 -43.29 -35.74 -10.93
C ASN A 80 -43.82 -36.11 -12.32
N VAL A 81 -43.61 -37.34 -12.80
CA VAL A 81 -44.21 -37.85 -14.04
C VAL A 81 -45.71 -38.06 -13.80
N LEU A 82 -46.55 -37.44 -14.62
CA LEU A 82 -48.00 -37.67 -14.60
C LEU A 82 -48.30 -39.06 -15.17
N VAL A 83 -49.03 -39.87 -14.41
CA VAL A 83 -49.57 -41.19 -14.80
C VAL A 83 -51.09 -41.14 -14.69
N ARG A 84 -51.80 -41.82 -15.60
CA ARG A 84 -53.28 -41.91 -15.59
C ARG A 84 -53.76 -43.36 -15.62
N LEU A 85 -54.92 -43.59 -15.00
CA LEU A 85 -55.65 -44.86 -15.04
C LEU A 85 -57.02 -44.67 -15.71
N TYR A 86 -57.30 -45.45 -16.74
CA TYR A 86 -58.61 -45.50 -17.42
C TYR A 86 -59.28 -46.88 -17.25
N LEU A 87 -60.61 -46.86 -17.26
CA LEU A 87 -61.50 -48.01 -17.29
C LEU A 87 -61.93 -48.29 -18.74
N ASP A 88 -61.74 -49.53 -19.20
CA ASP A 88 -62.16 -50.03 -20.51
C ASP A 88 -63.66 -50.40 -20.52
N ASP A 89 -64.37 -50.13 -21.61
CA ASP A 89 -65.81 -50.45 -21.76
C ASP A 89 -66.10 -51.96 -21.88
N GLY A 90 -65.09 -52.78 -22.22
CA GLY A 90 -65.16 -54.22 -22.44
C GLY A 90 -64.83 -54.66 -23.88
N ASP A 91 -64.52 -53.74 -24.79
CA ASP A 91 -64.11 -53.98 -26.18
C ASP A 91 -62.59 -54.23 -26.35
N GLY A 92 -61.73 -53.65 -25.49
CA GLY A 92 -60.28 -53.81 -25.53
C GLY A 92 -59.52 -52.85 -26.49
N ILE A 93 -60.09 -51.70 -26.84
CA ILE A 93 -59.47 -50.64 -27.64
C ILE A 93 -59.44 -49.34 -26.83
N PHE A 94 -58.25 -48.76 -26.64
CA PHE A 94 -58.11 -47.48 -25.93
C PHE A 94 -58.67 -46.30 -26.74
N GLU A 95 -59.75 -45.70 -26.26
CA GLU A 95 -60.45 -44.56 -26.88
C GLU A 95 -60.59 -43.39 -25.87
N PRO A 96 -59.47 -42.74 -25.46
CA PRO A 96 -59.45 -41.76 -24.36
C PRO A 96 -60.27 -40.50 -24.68
N GLY A 97 -61.37 -40.32 -23.97
CA GLY A 97 -62.35 -39.25 -24.21
C GLY A 97 -63.43 -39.60 -25.23
N GLY A 98 -63.49 -40.86 -25.68
CA GLY A 98 -64.64 -41.52 -26.27
C GLY A 98 -65.46 -42.21 -25.18
N ASP A 99 -65.40 -43.54 -25.17
CA ASP A 99 -66.16 -44.43 -24.30
C ASP A 99 -65.40 -44.78 -22.99
N ASP A 100 -64.06 -44.80 -23.04
CA ASP A 100 -63.19 -45.07 -21.89
C ASP A 100 -63.27 -43.97 -20.81
N GLU A 101 -63.48 -44.38 -19.56
CA GLU A 101 -63.61 -43.48 -18.41
C GLU A 101 -62.26 -43.29 -17.69
N LEU A 102 -61.76 -42.05 -17.64
CA LEU A 102 -60.61 -41.68 -16.81
C LEU A 102 -61.00 -41.81 -15.33
N LEU A 103 -60.50 -42.84 -14.64
CA LEU A 103 -60.78 -43.07 -13.22
C LEU A 103 -60.01 -42.09 -12.34
N THR A 104 -58.69 -41.97 -12.56
CA THR A 104 -57.80 -41.17 -11.71
C THR A 104 -56.45 -40.89 -12.40
N SER A 105 -55.65 -40.03 -11.79
CA SER A 105 -54.29 -39.70 -12.20
C SER A 105 -53.45 -39.23 -11.03
N MET A 106 -52.15 -39.57 -11.01
CA MET A 106 -51.22 -39.14 -9.99
C MET A 106 -49.88 -38.70 -10.59
N LEU A 107 -49.05 -38.05 -9.77
CA LEU A 107 -47.63 -37.82 -10.06
C LEU A 107 -46.80 -38.92 -9.40
N THR A 108 -45.73 -39.37 -10.06
CA THR A 108 -44.74 -40.25 -9.45
C THR A 108 -44.00 -39.56 -8.30
N GLY A 109 -43.66 -40.32 -7.26
CA GLY A 109 -43.02 -39.80 -6.06
C GLY A 109 -42.06 -40.80 -5.40
N ASP A 110 -41.77 -40.55 -4.13
CA ASP A 110 -40.93 -41.43 -3.32
C ASP A 110 -41.77 -42.63 -2.82
N ASN A 111 -41.21 -43.84 -2.86
CA ASN A 111 -41.87 -45.10 -2.50
C ASN A 111 -42.25 -45.11 -1.00
N PRO A 112 -43.55 -45.15 -0.63
CA PRO A 112 -43.97 -45.14 0.78
C PRO A 112 -43.69 -46.47 1.51
N SER A 113 -43.25 -47.50 0.79
CA SER A 113 -42.99 -48.84 1.34
C SER A 113 -41.55 -49.05 1.83
N THR A 114 -40.64 -48.12 1.55
CA THR A 114 -39.20 -48.25 1.81
C THR A 114 -38.69 -47.20 2.81
N THR A 115 -37.65 -47.53 3.56
CA THR A 115 -36.94 -46.57 4.44
C THR A 115 -35.78 -45.85 3.75
N GLU A 116 -35.50 -46.21 2.49
CA GLU A 116 -34.61 -45.47 1.60
C GLU A 116 -35.48 -44.77 0.54
N VAL A 117 -35.06 -43.58 0.10
CA VAL A 117 -35.86 -42.69 -0.78
C VAL A 117 -35.78 -43.17 -2.23
N GLU A 118 -36.51 -44.25 -2.52
CA GLU A 118 -36.64 -44.84 -3.84
C GLU A 118 -37.67 -44.05 -4.66
N LYS A 119 -37.22 -43.42 -5.74
CA LYS A 119 -38.00 -42.44 -6.51
C LYS A 119 -38.83 -43.11 -7.61
N GLY A 120 -39.69 -42.33 -8.28
CA GLY A 120 -40.42 -42.77 -9.47
C GLY A 120 -41.63 -43.67 -9.21
N TRP A 121 -41.97 -43.91 -7.95
CA TRP A 121 -43.06 -44.81 -7.54
C TRP A 121 -44.44 -44.26 -7.88
N TYR A 122 -45.36 -45.12 -8.30
CA TYR A 122 -46.78 -44.82 -8.42
C TYR A 122 -47.65 -46.06 -8.15
N THR A 123 -48.89 -45.87 -7.67
CA THR A 123 -49.84 -46.97 -7.48
C THR A 123 -51.29 -46.48 -7.49
N PHE A 124 -52.20 -47.28 -8.04
CA PHE A 124 -53.64 -47.06 -8.04
C PHE A 124 -54.39 -48.23 -7.40
N ASP A 125 -55.36 -47.92 -6.53
CA ASP A 125 -56.30 -48.91 -5.99
C ASP A 125 -57.39 -49.23 -7.03
N VAL A 126 -57.65 -50.51 -7.29
CA VAL A 126 -58.59 -50.99 -8.32
C VAL A 126 -59.43 -52.20 -7.86
N ASP A 127 -60.66 -52.29 -8.37
CA ASP A 127 -61.58 -53.42 -8.18
C ASP A 127 -61.60 -54.30 -9.44
N PHE A 128 -60.92 -55.46 -9.40
CA PHE A 128 -60.84 -56.38 -10.53
C PHE A 128 -62.11 -57.23 -10.70
N GLY A 129 -63.15 -56.61 -11.28
CA GLY A 129 -64.29 -57.34 -11.84
C GLY A 129 -63.85 -58.31 -12.95
N PRO A 130 -64.45 -59.52 -13.06
CA PRO A 130 -63.95 -60.63 -13.88
C PRO A 130 -64.10 -60.47 -15.42
N THR A 131 -64.40 -59.24 -15.88
CA THR A 131 -64.58 -58.85 -17.29
C THR A 131 -64.19 -57.38 -17.51
N ILE A 132 -63.33 -56.80 -16.67
CA ILE A 132 -62.94 -55.39 -16.72
C ILE A 132 -61.47 -55.30 -17.14
N PHE A 133 -61.14 -54.46 -18.13
CA PHE A 133 -59.77 -54.11 -18.45
C PHE A 133 -59.46 -52.70 -17.91
N HIS A 134 -58.18 -52.45 -17.66
CA HIS A 134 -57.68 -51.13 -17.26
C HIS A 134 -56.47 -50.75 -18.12
N TRP A 135 -56.36 -49.45 -18.43
CA TRP A 135 -55.27 -48.87 -19.19
C TRP A 135 -54.46 -47.90 -18.31
N VAL A 136 -53.14 -48.03 -18.31
CA VAL A 136 -52.22 -47.06 -17.71
C VAL A 136 -51.58 -46.22 -18.80
N GLU A 137 -51.68 -44.89 -18.72
CA GLU A 137 -51.09 -43.95 -19.70
C GLU A 137 -50.00 -43.08 -19.04
N ILE A 138 -48.85 -42.93 -19.70
CA ILE A 138 -47.93 -41.80 -19.51
C ILE A 138 -48.24 -40.74 -20.58
N PRO A 139 -49.09 -39.73 -20.32
CA PRO A 139 -49.51 -38.77 -21.33
C PRO A 139 -48.37 -37.95 -21.93
N ALA A 140 -48.54 -37.59 -23.20
CA ALA A 140 -47.61 -36.78 -23.99
C ALA A 140 -47.25 -35.40 -23.37
N SER A 141 -48.02 -34.93 -22.37
CA SER A 141 -47.71 -33.73 -21.60
C SER A 141 -46.37 -33.83 -20.85
N ASN A 142 -45.92 -35.02 -20.48
CA ASN A 142 -44.67 -35.22 -19.72
C ASN A 142 -43.39 -34.90 -20.52
N PHE A 143 -43.46 -34.77 -21.84
CA PHE A 143 -42.30 -34.70 -22.74
C PHE A 143 -42.02 -33.29 -23.30
N GLY A 144 -42.82 -32.29 -22.92
CA GLY A 144 -42.63 -30.90 -23.35
C GLY A 144 -41.45 -30.20 -22.68
N THR A 145 -41.08 -29.00 -23.14
CA THR A 145 -39.99 -28.24 -22.53
C THR A 145 -40.25 -27.89 -21.06
N GLY A 146 -39.31 -28.21 -20.18
CA GLY A 146 -39.44 -28.07 -18.74
C GLY A 146 -40.39 -29.09 -18.09
N GLN A 147 -40.60 -30.27 -18.70
CA GLN A 147 -41.41 -31.37 -18.17
C GLN A 147 -40.51 -32.56 -17.79
N PRO A 148 -40.93 -33.47 -16.89
CA PRO A 148 -40.04 -34.46 -16.28
C PRO A 148 -39.42 -35.48 -17.26
N LEU A 149 -40.02 -35.67 -18.43
CA LEU A 149 -39.53 -36.55 -19.51
C LEU A 149 -39.08 -35.76 -20.75
N GLU A 150 -38.69 -34.48 -20.62
CA GLU A 150 -38.11 -33.71 -21.72
C GLU A 150 -36.84 -34.39 -22.28
N ASN A 151 -36.82 -34.67 -23.58
CA ASN A 151 -35.75 -35.40 -24.29
C ASN A 151 -35.56 -36.88 -23.88
N TYR A 152 -36.52 -37.48 -23.15
CA TYR A 152 -36.57 -38.91 -22.89
C TYR A 152 -37.41 -39.66 -23.94
N ALA A 153 -37.01 -40.89 -24.25
CA ALA A 153 -37.81 -41.87 -24.99
C ALA A 153 -38.02 -43.14 -24.16
N LEU A 154 -39.14 -43.83 -24.38
CA LEU A 154 -39.47 -45.07 -23.69
C LEU A 154 -38.54 -46.21 -24.14
N THR A 155 -38.13 -47.05 -23.18
CA THR A 155 -37.35 -48.28 -23.43
C THR A 155 -38.12 -49.56 -23.11
N THR A 156 -39.17 -49.51 -22.29
CA THR A 156 -40.02 -50.69 -22.02
C THR A 156 -40.87 -51.05 -23.24
N GLY A 157 -41.05 -52.36 -23.47
CA GLY A 157 -41.47 -52.90 -24.77
C GLY A 157 -42.98 -52.93 -25.04
N ASP A 158 -43.81 -52.78 -24.01
CA ASP A 158 -45.27 -52.91 -24.12
C ASP A 158 -45.92 -51.54 -24.36
N THR A 159 -46.34 -51.29 -25.61
CA THR A 159 -47.07 -50.06 -26.01
C THR A 159 -48.12 -50.35 -27.08
N ILE A 160 -49.24 -49.62 -27.03
CA ILE A 160 -50.30 -49.63 -28.05
C ILE A 160 -50.69 -48.19 -28.39
N GLY A 161 -49.94 -47.54 -29.28
CA GLY A 161 -50.26 -46.18 -29.74
C GLY A 161 -49.04 -45.28 -29.88
N SER A 162 -49.24 -43.97 -29.69
CA SER A 162 -48.17 -42.95 -29.68
C SER A 162 -47.72 -42.53 -28.29
N ASN A 163 -48.43 -42.96 -27.24
CA ASN A 163 -48.11 -42.68 -25.84
C ASN A 163 -47.72 -44.01 -25.17
N PRO A 164 -46.81 -44.02 -24.17
CA PRO A 164 -46.56 -45.21 -23.36
C PRO A 164 -47.84 -45.68 -22.67
N MET A 165 -48.21 -46.94 -22.89
CA MET A 165 -49.50 -47.49 -22.50
C MET A 165 -49.45 -48.99 -22.20
N TYR A 166 -49.98 -49.40 -21.05
CA TYR A 166 -50.03 -50.80 -20.61
C TYR A 166 -51.48 -51.28 -20.38
N VAL A 167 -51.75 -52.56 -20.66
CA VAL A 167 -53.08 -53.21 -20.54
C VAL A 167 -53.10 -54.22 -19.40
N VAL A 168 -54.13 -54.19 -18.56
CA VAL A 168 -54.37 -55.21 -17.52
C VAL A 168 -55.65 -56.00 -17.80
N GLU A 169 -55.52 -57.31 -18.08
CA GLU A 169 -56.66 -58.23 -18.22
C GLU A 169 -57.28 -58.61 -16.86
N GLY A 170 -58.59 -58.38 -16.69
CA GLY A 170 -59.34 -58.65 -15.45
C GLY A 170 -59.58 -60.13 -15.11
N GLN A 171 -58.52 -60.92 -14.92
CA GLN A 171 -58.57 -62.31 -14.45
C GLN A 171 -57.82 -62.54 -13.11
N PHE A 172 -57.29 -61.48 -12.50
CA PHE A 172 -56.44 -61.54 -11.31
C PHE A 172 -57.13 -60.95 -10.07
N VAL A 173 -56.79 -61.49 -8.89
CA VAL A 173 -57.28 -61.06 -7.58
C VAL A 173 -56.08 -60.96 -6.63
N ALA A 174 -55.11 -60.16 -7.06
CA ALA A 174 -53.82 -59.93 -6.43
C ALA A 174 -53.18 -58.67 -7.05
N ASP A 175 -52.32 -58.01 -6.31
CA ASP A 175 -51.61 -56.79 -6.70
C ASP A 175 -50.74 -56.97 -7.97
N ARG A 176 -50.68 -55.93 -8.79
CA ARG A 176 -49.87 -55.85 -10.03
C ARG A 176 -48.74 -54.82 -9.87
N THR A 177 -47.69 -55.25 -9.16
CA THR A 177 -46.38 -54.59 -9.06
C THR A 177 -45.45 -55.15 -10.15
N ASP A 178 -45.78 -54.81 -11.39
CA ASP A 178 -45.03 -55.17 -12.61
C ASP A 178 -45.43 -54.28 -13.81
N ILE A 179 -45.91 -53.05 -13.54
CA ILE A 179 -46.32 -52.10 -14.57
C ILE A 179 -45.32 -50.96 -14.58
N ASP A 180 -44.38 -51.09 -15.50
CA ASP A 180 -43.06 -50.49 -15.42
C ASP A 180 -42.77 -49.62 -16.66
N PHE A 181 -42.36 -48.37 -16.45
CA PHE A 181 -42.02 -47.44 -17.53
C PHE A 181 -40.58 -46.94 -17.43
N GLY A 182 -39.67 -47.67 -18.06
CA GLY A 182 -38.27 -47.28 -18.26
C GLY A 182 -38.14 -46.23 -19.37
N PHE A 183 -37.40 -45.17 -19.10
CA PHE A 183 -37.15 -44.07 -20.03
C PHE A 183 -35.65 -43.73 -20.12
N ALA A 184 -35.16 -43.47 -21.32
CA ALA A 184 -33.77 -43.11 -21.59
C ALA A 184 -33.66 -41.75 -22.29
N ARG A 185 -32.72 -40.89 -21.87
CA ARG A 185 -32.60 -39.52 -22.41
C ARG A 185 -31.52 -39.34 -23.46
N THR A 186 -31.72 -38.39 -24.36
CA THR A 186 -30.65 -37.81 -25.18
C THR A 186 -29.98 -36.65 -24.43
N GLY A 187 -28.69 -36.41 -24.68
CA GLY A 187 -27.98 -35.30 -24.03
C GLY A 187 -26.57 -35.10 -24.56
N ILE A 188 -26.18 -33.84 -24.72
CA ILE A 188 -24.82 -33.45 -25.11
C ILE A 188 -24.40 -32.22 -24.32
N THR A 189 -23.12 -32.11 -24.01
CA THR A 189 -22.52 -30.85 -23.51
C THR A 189 -21.27 -30.51 -24.29
N LEU A 190 -21.00 -29.23 -24.42
CA LEU A 190 -19.77 -28.68 -24.99
C LEU A 190 -19.06 -27.88 -23.90
N GLN A 191 -17.77 -28.10 -23.72
CA GLN A 191 -16.87 -27.16 -23.05
C GLN A 191 -15.89 -26.59 -24.08
N LYS A 192 -15.85 -25.28 -24.21
CA LYS A 192 -14.97 -24.53 -25.10
C LYS A 192 -13.99 -23.72 -24.26
N THR A 193 -12.69 -24.00 -24.41
CA THR A 193 -11.64 -23.24 -23.72
C THR A 193 -10.61 -22.70 -24.70
N VAL A 194 -9.80 -21.73 -24.27
CA VAL A 194 -8.67 -21.20 -25.02
C VAL A 194 -7.37 -21.30 -24.21
N TYR A 195 -6.28 -21.61 -24.90
CA TYR A 195 -4.93 -21.67 -24.37
C TYR A 195 -4.04 -20.66 -25.12
N LEU A 196 -3.27 -19.85 -24.38
CA LEU A 196 -2.30 -18.93 -24.96
C LEU A 196 -1.05 -19.72 -25.40
N GLY A 197 -0.88 -19.85 -26.71
CA GLY A 197 0.18 -20.63 -27.36
C GLY A 197 -0.36 -21.59 -28.42
N ASN A 198 0.56 -22.25 -29.13
CA ASN A 198 0.25 -23.39 -30.01
C ASN A 198 1.21 -24.54 -29.69
N ASN A 199 0.64 -25.63 -29.20
CA ASN A 199 1.35 -26.84 -28.80
C ASN A 199 0.69 -28.13 -29.33
N SER A 200 0.00 -28.04 -30.49
CA SER A 200 -0.70 -29.17 -31.12
C SER A 200 -1.73 -29.86 -30.21
N GLY A 201 -2.50 -29.07 -29.44
CA GLY A 201 -3.55 -29.56 -28.55
C GLY A 201 -3.08 -30.03 -27.17
N ALA A 202 -1.78 -30.06 -26.89
CA ALA A 202 -1.24 -30.48 -25.59
C ALA A 202 -1.60 -29.52 -24.43
N GLY A 203 -2.13 -28.34 -24.72
CA GLY A 203 -2.67 -27.38 -23.76
C GLY A 203 -4.18 -27.46 -23.54
N CYS A 204 -4.85 -28.53 -24.01
CA CYS A 204 -6.28 -28.74 -23.78
C CYS A 204 -6.53 -29.61 -22.53
N PRO A 205 -7.53 -29.28 -21.67
CA PRO A 205 -8.35 -28.07 -21.69
C PRO A 205 -7.54 -26.82 -21.32
N GLY A 206 -7.90 -25.68 -21.93
CA GLY A 206 -7.35 -24.37 -21.60
C GLY A 206 -8.10 -23.70 -20.44
N GLY A 207 -8.28 -22.39 -20.51
CA GLY A 207 -9.19 -21.63 -19.64
C GLY A 207 -10.15 -20.75 -20.45
N GLU A 208 -11.01 -20.00 -19.76
CA GLU A 208 -12.07 -19.21 -20.42
C GLU A 208 -11.58 -17.89 -21.04
N LEU A 209 -10.36 -17.44 -20.70
CA LEU A 209 -9.77 -16.19 -21.17
C LEU A 209 -8.29 -16.37 -21.51
N ALA A 210 -7.88 -15.90 -22.69
CA ALA A 210 -6.47 -15.72 -23.06
C ALA A 210 -6.21 -14.25 -23.43
N ILE A 211 -5.31 -13.60 -22.69
CA ILE A 211 -4.86 -12.21 -22.94
C ILE A 211 -3.50 -12.28 -23.64
N GLY A 212 -3.30 -11.54 -24.74
CA GLY A 212 -2.00 -11.55 -25.43
C GLY A 212 -1.82 -10.46 -26.49
N ALA A 213 -0.61 -10.38 -27.03
CA ALA A 213 -0.27 -9.38 -28.05
C ALA A 213 -0.86 -9.70 -29.43
N ASN A 214 -0.99 -8.69 -30.29
CA ASN A 214 -1.36 -8.87 -31.69
C ASN A 214 -0.41 -9.87 -32.41
N GLY A 215 -0.97 -10.93 -33.00
CA GLY A 215 -0.22 -12.01 -33.63
C GLY A 215 0.27 -13.12 -32.67
N ALA A 216 -0.01 -13.03 -31.36
CA ALA A 216 0.27 -14.13 -30.43
C ALA A 216 -0.56 -15.37 -30.82
N ALA A 217 0.06 -16.56 -30.72
CA ALA A 217 -0.63 -17.81 -31.02
C ALA A 217 -1.64 -18.16 -29.91
N VAL A 218 -2.79 -18.71 -30.29
CA VAL A 218 -3.80 -19.27 -29.39
C VAL A 218 -4.29 -20.62 -29.89
N THR A 219 -4.70 -21.50 -28.99
CA THR A 219 -5.33 -22.78 -29.30
C THR A 219 -6.71 -22.82 -28.65
N TYR A 220 -7.76 -22.90 -29.44
CA TYR A 220 -9.10 -23.19 -28.94
C TYR A 220 -9.27 -24.71 -28.82
N CYS A 221 -9.88 -25.15 -27.72
CA CYS A 221 -10.08 -26.53 -27.34
C CYS A 221 -11.59 -26.78 -27.15
N PHE A 222 -12.12 -27.84 -27.76
CA PHE A 222 -13.55 -28.16 -27.76
C PHE A 222 -13.73 -29.57 -27.21
N ARG A 223 -14.32 -29.71 -26.01
CA ARG A 223 -14.60 -31.00 -25.37
C ARG A 223 -16.11 -31.26 -25.42
N VAL A 224 -16.53 -32.11 -26.35
CA VAL A 224 -17.92 -32.55 -26.49
C VAL A 224 -18.12 -33.81 -25.64
N THR A 225 -19.14 -33.85 -24.80
CA THR A 225 -19.48 -35.00 -23.94
C THR A 225 -20.89 -35.48 -24.25
N ASN A 226 -21.09 -36.78 -24.36
CA ASN A 226 -22.42 -37.37 -24.36
C ASN A 226 -22.92 -37.50 -22.91
N THR A 227 -24.06 -36.90 -22.60
CA THR A 227 -24.70 -36.90 -21.27
C THR A 227 -26.06 -37.64 -21.25
N GLY A 228 -26.45 -38.23 -22.38
CA GLY A 228 -27.58 -39.14 -22.51
C GLY A 228 -27.18 -40.62 -22.47
N SER A 229 -28.18 -41.49 -22.59
CA SER A 229 -28.05 -42.96 -22.48
C SER A 229 -27.86 -43.65 -23.84
N PHE A 230 -28.16 -42.97 -24.95
CA PHE A 230 -27.91 -43.46 -26.31
C PHE A 230 -26.49 -43.11 -26.79
N TYR A 231 -25.95 -43.81 -27.78
CA TYR A 231 -24.69 -43.41 -28.43
C TYR A 231 -24.96 -42.23 -29.38
N LEU A 232 -24.01 -41.31 -29.56
CA LEU A 232 -24.14 -40.22 -30.54
C LEU A 232 -23.23 -40.46 -31.76
N SER A 233 -23.84 -40.54 -32.94
CA SER A 233 -23.15 -40.55 -34.24
C SER A 233 -23.22 -39.17 -34.91
N ASP A 234 -22.46 -38.97 -35.99
CA ASP A 234 -22.38 -37.70 -36.73
C ASP A 234 -22.24 -36.46 -35.82
N VAL A 235 -21.47 -36.61 -34.74
CA VAL A 235 -21.23 -35.54 -33.76
C VAL A 235 -20.41 -34.44 -34.43
N THR A 236 -21.05 -33.30 -34.69
CA THR A 236 -20.49 -32.12 -35.33
C THR A 236 -20.12 -31.06 -34.31
N VAL A 237 -19.14 -30.23 -34.68
CA VAL A 237 -18.77 -29.00 -33.95
C VAL A 237 -18.61 -27.89 -34.99
N THR A 238 -19.19 -26.72 -34.74
CA THR A 238 -19.00 -25.51 -35.54
C THR A 238 -18.64 -24.33 -34.66
N ASP A 239 -17.84 -23.41 -35.20
CA ASP A 239 -17.39 -22.20 -34.56
C ASP A 239 -17.46 -21.09 -35.63
N ASP A 240 -18.62 -20.43 -35.70
CA ASP A 240 -18.94 -19.45 -36.75
C ASP A 240 -18.18 -18.13 -36.56
N ASP A 241 -17.78 -17.81 -35.32
CA ASP A 241 -16.99 -16.63 -34.96
C ASP A 241 -15.53 -16.73 -35.47
N LEU A 242 -14.94 -17.93 -35.51
CA LEU A 242 -13.70 -18.23 -36.23
C LEU A 242 -13.93 -18.60 -37.70
N GLY A 243 -15.17 -18.92 -38.09
CA GLY A 243 -15.54 -19.39 -39.42
C GLY A 243 -15.05 -20.81 -39.74
N VAL A 244 -15.02 -21.71 -38.75
CA VAL A 244 -14.48 -23.07 -38.87
C VAL A 244 -15.48 -24.16 -38.52
N THR A 245 -15.29 -25.32 -39.14
CA THR A 245 -16.07 -26.54 -38.91
C THR A 245 -15.19 -27.63 -38.28
N GLN A 246 -15.81 -28.70 -37.80
CA GLN A 246 -15.15 -29.94 -37.37
C GLN A 246 -14.08 -30.45 -38.36
N ALA A 247 -14.24 -30.22 -39.67
CA ALA A 247 -13.28 -30.64 -40.70
C ALA A 247 -11.97 -29.81 -40.71
N ASP A 248 -12.02 -28.60 -40.15
CA ASP A 248 -10.88 -27.69 -39.97
C ASP A 248 -10.20 -27.88 -38.61
N MET A 249 -10.90 -28.53 -37.67
CA MET A 249 -10.41 -28.88 -36.32
C MET A 249 -9.61 -30.20 -36.34
N THR A 250 -8.67 -30.34 -35.40
CA THR A 250 -7.92 -31.59 -35.20
C THR A 250 -8.47 -32.36 -34.00
N LEU A 251 -8.93 -33.59 -34.21
CA LEU A 251 -9.31 -34.52 -33.14
C LEU A 251 -8.06 -34.91 -32.33
N LEU A 252 -8.10 -34.65 -31.02
CA LEU A 252 -7.05 -34.98 -30.05
C LEU A 252 -7.31 -36.32 -29.36
N SER A 253 -8.56 -36.59 -28.99
CA SER A 253 -8.97 -37.84 -28.32
C SER A 253 -10.47 -38.12 -28.45
N GLY A 254 -10.85 -39.38 -28.18
CA GLY A 254 -12.22 -39.89 -28.33
C GLY A 254 -12.40 -40.75 -29.58
N VAL A 255 -13.57 -41.37 -29.70
CA VAL A 255 -13.98 -42.25 -30.81
C VAL A 255 -15.48 -42.07 -31.10
N MET A 256 -15.92 -42.44 -32.29
CA MET A 256 -17.34 -42.52 -32.66
C MET A 256 -17.73 -43.96 -33.05
N PRO A 257 -18.99 -44.41 -32.83
CA PRO A 257 -20.09 -43.66 -32.20
C PRO A 257 -19.79 -43.35 -30.72
N LEU A 258 -20.23 -42.17 -30.25
CA LEU A 258 -19.83 -41.60 -28.97
C LEU A 258 -20.70 -42.16 -27.85
N ALA A 259 -20.18 -43.14 -27.11
CA ALA A 259 -20.87 -43.79 -25.99
C ALA A 259 -21.31 -42.81 -24.89
N PRO A 260 -22.35 -43.16 -24.10
CA PRO A 260 -22.73 -42.44 -22.87
C PRO A 260 -21.54 -42.12 -21.96
N GLY A 261 -21.48 -40.88 -21.46
CA GLY A 261 -20.39 -40.38 -20.60
C GLY A 261 -19.02 -40.20 -21.28
N ALA A 262 -18.84 -40.67 -22.52
CA ALA A 262 -17.61 -40.49 -23.27
C ALA A 262 -17.50 -39.08 -23.88
N SER A 263 -16.30 -38.71 -24.33
CA SER A 263 -16.04 -37.38 -24.91
C SER A 263 -15.15 -37.43 -26.14
N LEU A 264 -15.43 -36.52 -27.07
CA LEU A 264 -14.52 -36.12 -28.15
C LEU A 264 -13.82 -34.83 -27.74
N VAL A 265 -12.51 -34.76 -27.93
CA VAL A 265 -11.73 -33.53 -27.73
C VAL A 265 -11.12 -33.11 -29.06
N TYR A 266 -11.47 -31.91 -29.52
CA TYR A 266 -10.88 -31.26 -30.70
C TYR A 266 -10.05 -30.05 -30.28
N TYR A 267 -9.14 -29.62 -31.16
CA TYR A 267 -8.50 -28.31 -31.05
C TYR A 267 -8.37 -27.62 -32.41
N TYR A 268 -8.26 -26.29 -32.37
CA TYR A 268 -7.97 -25.43 -33.52
C TYR A 268 -6.96 -24.35 -33.12
N ALA A 269 -5.92 -24.15 -33.94
CA ALA A 269 -4.84 -23.21 -33.63
C ALA A 269 -4.94 -21.95 -34.51
N ALA A 270 -4.93 -20.79 -33.86
CA ALA A 270 -5.13 -19.48 -34.48
C ALA A 270 -4.14 -18.44 -33.90
N THR A 271 -4.35 -17.16 -34.21
CA THR A 271 -3.59 -16.02 -33.67
C THR A 271 -4.52 -14.89 -33.26
N ILE A 272 -4.22 -14.21 -32.16
CA ILE A 272 -4.92 -12.99 -31.72
C ILE A 272 -4.79 -11.90 -32.79
N GLN A 273 -5.91 -11.31 -33.23
CA GLN A 273 -5.92 -10.16 -34.16
C GLN A 273 -6.75 -8.98 -33.61
N ASN A 274 -7.81 -9.30 -32.87
CA ASN A 274 -8.71 -8.39 -32.17
C ASN A 274 -9.21 -9.09 -30.92
N ASP A 275 -9.88 -8.35 -30.04
CA ASP A 275 -10.68 -8.95 -28.97
C ASP A 275 -11.80 -9.79 -29.59
N LEU A 276 -12.05 -10.97 -29.03
CA LEU A 276 -13.06 -11.90 -29.53
C LEU A 276 -13.63 -12.72 -28.37
N THR A 277 -14.90 -12.47 -28.02
CA THR A 277 -15.72 -13.52 -27.40
C THR A 277 -16.10 -14.49 -28.50
N ASN A 278 -15.72 -15.75 -28.36
CA ASN A 278 -15.79 -16.75 -29.41
C ASN A 278 -16.77 -17.87 -29.04
N THR A 279 -17.87 -18.03 -29.78
CA THR A 279 -18.96 -18.99 -29.54
C THR A 279 -18.80 -20.25 -30.41
N ALA A 280 -19.02 -21.44 -29.87
CA ALA A 280 -19.13 -22.67 -30.66
C ALA A 280 -20.37 -23.47 -30.28
N THR A 281 -20.81 -24.30 -31.22
CA THR A 281 -21.95 -25.20 -31.10
C THR A 281 -21.50 -26.63 -31.36
N ALA A 282 -22.03 -27.59 -30.61
CA ALA A 282 -21.91 -29.02 -30.89
C ALA A 282 -23.29 -29.68 -30.93
N SER A 283 -23.46 -30.70 -31.77
CA SER A 283 -24.68 -31.51 -31.85
C SER A 283 -24.35 -32.89 -32.42
N GLY A 284 -25.17 -33.91 -32.12
CA GLY A 284 -25.01 -35.27 -32.65
C GLY A 284 -26.33 -36.01 -32.79
N ASN A 285 -26.35 -37.06 -33.61
CA ASN A 285 -27.51 -37.89 -33.88
C ASN A 285 -27.58 -39.09 -32.91
N PRO A 286 -28.69 -39.33 -32.19
CA PRO A 286 -28.89 -40.52 -31.37
C PRO A 286 -28.86 -41.83 -32.17
N THR A 287 -28.10 -42.81 -31.67
CA THR A 287 -27.78 -44.07 -32.36
C THR A 287 -27.59 -45.24 -31.39
N ASP A 288 -27.65 -46.46 -31.93
CA ASP A 288 -27.21 -47.68 -31.25
C ASP A 288 -25.67 -47.79 -31.12
N GLU A 289 -25.18 -48.78 -30.39
CA GLU A 289 -23.73 -49.03 -30.18
C GLU A 289 -22.92 -49.29 -31.48
N ASN A 290 -23.59 -49.61 -32.59
CA ASN A 290 -23.00 -49.84 -33.91
C ASN A 290 -23.12 -48.62 -34.84
N GLY A 291 -23.74 -47.53 -34.40
CA GLY A 291 -24.01 -46.32 -35.19
C GLY A 291 -25.29 -46.42 -36.05
N GLY A 292 -26.21 -47.32 -35.71
CA GLY A 292 -27.55 -47.39 -36.32
C GLY A 292 -28.45 -46.25 -35.84
N ASP A 293 -29.10 -45.56 -36.78
CA ASP A 293 -30.04 -44.45 -36.56
C ASP A 293 -31.22 -44.85 -35.64
N LEU A 294 -31.56 -44.02 -34.65
CA LEU A 294 -32.70 -44.21 -33.73
C LEU A 294 -33.84 -43.22 -34.07
N PRO A 295 -34.73 -43.56 -35.03
CA PRO A 295 -35.68 -42.61 -35.58
C PRO A 295 -36.77 -42.19 -34.58
N GLY A 296 -36.98 -40.89 -34.47
CA GLY A 296 -37.97 -40.29 -33.57
C GLY A 296 -37.37 -39.53 -32.39
N LEU A 297 -36.06 -39.63 -32.18
CA LEU A 297 -35.30 -38.77 -31.29
C LEU A 297 -34.85 -37.48 -32.01
N GLU A 298 -34.85 -36.36 -31.29
CA GLU A 298 -34.25 -35.11 -31.75
C GLU A 298 -32.73 -35.09 -31.47
N ASN A 299 -31.98 -34.33 -32.26
CA ASN A 299 -30.53 -34.20 -32.08
C ASN A 299 -30.21 -33.27 -30.90
N PRO A 300 -29.64 -33.76 -29.78
CA PRO A 300 -29.18 -32.88 -28.71
C PRO A 300 -28.13 -31.89 -29.23
N SER A 301 -28.15 -30.66 -28.72
CA SER A 301 -27.17 -29.62 -29.05
C SER A 301 -26.78 -28.80 -27.82
N ALA A 302 -25.57 -28.24 -27.85
CA ALA A 302 -25.02 -27.40 -26.78
C ALA A 302 -24.10 -26.31 -27.36
N THR A 303 -24.05 -25.16 -26.70
CA THR A 303 -23.22 -24.01 -27.09
C THR A 303 -22.34 -23.55 -25.93
N ASP A 304 -21.12 -23.11 -26.22
CA ASP A 304 -20.22 -22.56 -25.20
C ASP A 304 -19.27 -21.47 -25.75
N THR A 305 -18.72 -20.63 -24.88
CA THR A 305 -17.98 -19.40 -25.23
C THR A 305 -16.64 -19.25 -24.50
N ALA A 306 -15.56 -19.05 -25.24
CA ALA A 306 -14.24 -18.67 -24.70
C ALA A 306 -13.82 -17.29 -25.22
N ARG A 307 -13.08 -16.50 -24.44
CA ARG A 307 -12.72 -15.10 -24.78
C ARG A 307 -11.22 -14.90 -25.01
N VAL A 308 -10.88 -14.03 -25.94
CA VAL A 308 -9.51 -13.61 -26.26
C VAL A 308 -9.42 -12.09 -26.24
N ASP A 309 -8.38 -11.56 -25.59
CA ASP A 309 -8.13 -10.13 -25.45
C ASP A 309 -6.79 -9.76 -26.07
N LYS A 310 -6.78 -8.70 -26.88
CA LYS A 310 -5.57 -8.15 -27.49
C LYS A 310 -5.07 -6.97 -26.68
N VAL A 311 -3.81 -7.03 -26.27
CA VAL A 311 -3.13 -5.94 -25.55
C VAL A 311 -1.85 -5.49 -26.25
N ALA A 312 -1.49 -4.23 -26.05
CA ALA A 312 -0.31 -3.54 -26.56
C ALA A 312 0.37 -2.73 -25.44
N PRO A 313 1.16 -3.37 -24.57
CA PRO A 313 1.93 -2.68 -23.53
C PRO A 313 3.01 -1.78 -24.16
N ALA A 314 3.07 -0.51 -23.73
CA ALA A 314 4.03 0.47 -24.22
C ALA A 314 4.41 1.46 -23.11
N ILE A 315 5.66 1.92 -23.11
CA ILE A 315 6.23 2.80 -22.08
C ILE A 315 7.03 3.91 -22.74
N THR A 316 7.05 5.09 -22.13
CA THR A 316 7.95 6.20 -22.50
C THR A 316 8.65 6.72 -21.27
N LEU A 317 9.91 7.14 -21.44
CA LEU A 317 10.69 7.86 -20.44
C LEU A 317 10.90 9.30 -20.94
N ALA A 318 10.70 10.27 -20.07
CA ALA A 318 11.18 11.64 -20.24
C ALA A 318 12.19 11.94 -19.13
N LYS A 319 13.42 12.28 -19.50
CA LYS A 319 14.54 12.53 -18.58
C LYS A 319 14.95 13.99 -18.71
N THR A 320 14.84 14.74 -17.61
CA THR A 320 15.15 16.17 -17.57
C THR A 320 16.11 16.50 -16.43
N VAL A 321 16.64 17.71 -16.40
CA VAL A 321 17.60 18.19 -15.41
C VAL A 321 17.35 19.66 -15.04
N TYR A 322 17.62 20.05 -13.79
CA TYR A 322 17.64 21.46 -13.36
C TYR A 322 18.69 21.71 -12.26
N ILE A 323 19.05 22.98 -12.04
CA ILE A 323 20.03 23.42 -11.04
C ILE A 323 19.35 23.60 -9.67
N GLY A 324 20.01 23.14 -8.60
CA GLY A 324 19.52 23.16 -7.23
C GLY A 324 18.97 21.81 -6.75
N HIS A 325 18.87 21.67 -5.43
CA HIS A 325 18.14 20.58 -4.74
C HIS A 325 16.89 21.15 -4.07
N ASN A 326 15.75 20.46 -4.21
CA ASN A 326 14.50 20.79 -3.55
C ASN A 326 13.54 19.58 -3.49
N SER A 327 14.08 18.39 -3.25
CA SER A 327 13.33 17.13 -3.17
C SER A 327 12.54 16.84 -4.45
N GLY A 328 13.12 17.18 -5.60
CA GLY A 328 12.49 17.01 -6.91
C GLY A 328 11.31 17.94 -7.19
N ALA A 329 11.08 19.01 -6.40
CA ALA A 329 9.89 19.87 -6.51
C ALA A 329 9.67 20.44 -7.92
N ASP A 330 10.73 20.87 -8.61
CA ASP A 330 10.65 21.42 -9.97
C ASP A 330 10.67 20.37 -11.09
N CYS A 331 10.64 19.06 -10.78
CA CYS A 331 10.46 18.05 -11.83
C CYS A 331 9.09 18.16 -12.51
N PRO A 332 9.01 18.23 -13.86
CA PRO A 332 10.10 18.10 -14.84
C PRO A 332 10.88 19.40 -15.09
N GLY A 333 12.21 19.27 -15.19
CA GLY A 333 13.14 20.35 -15.55
C GLY A 333 13.32 20.52 -17.07
N GLY A 334 14.51 20.92 -17.50
CA GLY A 334 14.87 21.08 -18.92
C GLY A 334 15.80 20.00 -19.47
N GLU A 335 16.10 20.07 -20.76
CA GLU A 335 17.02 19.14 -21.45
C GLU A 335 18.50 19.38 -21.10
N VAL A 336 18.85 20.62 -20.73
CA VAL A 336 20.23 21.06 -20.49
C VAL A 336 20.30 21.93 -19.25
N ALA A 337 21.26 21.66 -18.38
CA ALA A 337 21.64 22.52 -17.25
C ALA A 337 23.13 22.87 -17.30
N THR A 338 23.48 24.11 -16.95
CA THR A 338 24.85 24.63 -16.95
C THR A 338 25.20 25.18 -15.57
N GLY A 339 26.41 24.90 -15.07
CA GLY A 339 26.86 25.40 -13.77
C GLY A 339 28.34 25.17 -13.49
N GLY A 340 28.80 25.68 -12.35
CA GLY A 340 30.16 25.46 -11.84
C GLY A 340 30.43 24.04 -11.31
N SER A 341 31.64 23.83 -10.80
CA SER A 341 31.94 22.58 -10.07
C SER A 341 31.17 22.56 -8.76
N ASN A 342 30.64 21.40 -8.41
CA ASN A 342 29.92 21.14 -7.15
C ASN A 342 28.57 21.89 -7.03
N THR A 343 28.14 22.63 -8.06
CA THR A 343 26.78 23.17 -8.16
C THR A 343 25.76 22.02 -8.04
N GLN A 344 24.76 22.19 -7.18
CA GLN A 344 23.66 21.23 -7.02
C GLN A 344 22.90 21.05 -8.33
N VAL A 345 22.53 19.80 -8.64
CA VAL A 345 21.77 19.44 -9.83
C VAL A 345 20.80 18.30 -9.53
N THR A 346 19.57 18.41 -10.01
CA THR A 346 18.53 17.38 -9.89
C THR A 346 18.23 16.81 -11.27
N TYR A 347 18.33 15.48 -11.40
CA TYR A 347 17.79 14.74 -12.55
C TYR A 347 16.39 14.22 -12.24
N CYS A 348 15.46 14.41 -13.16
CA CYS A 348 14.09 13.89 -13.08
C CYS A 348 13.87 12.82 -14.14
N PHE A 349 13.01 11.87 -13.81
CA PHE A 349 12.65 10.75 -14.66
C PHE A 349 11.14 10.56 -14.59
N SER A 350 10.41 11.01 -15.62
CA SER A 350 8.97 10.76 -15.76
C SER A 350 8.77 9.53 -16.63
N VAL A 351 8.31 8.44 -16.01
CA VAL A 351 7.97 7.20 -16.70
C VAL A 351 6.46 7.20 -16.92
N THR A 352 6.03 7.08 -18.17
CA THR A 352 4.60 7.11 -18.54
C THR A 352 4.22 5.82 -19.26
N ASN A 353 3.12 5.21 -18.81
CA ASN A 353 2.49 4.12 -19.54
C ASN A 353 1.71 4.69 -20.73
N THR A 354 2.09 4.29 -21.93
CA THR A 354 1.48 4.74 -23.20
C THR A 354 0.74 3.61 -23.94
N GLY A 355 0.70 2.41 -23.35
CA GLY A 355 -0.07 1.28 -23.84
C GLY A 355 -1.46 1.18 -23.21
N ASP A 356 -2.14 0.07 -23.51
CA ASP A 356 -3.47 -0.30 -22.97
C ASP A 356 -3.41 -1.21 -21.73
N THR A 357 -2.23 -1.74 -21.42
CA THR A 357 -1.99 -2.74 -20.36
C THR A 357 -1.48 -2.06 -19.09
N TYR A 358 -1.77 -2.57 -17.89
CA TYR A 358 -1.10 -2.07 -16.68
C TYR A 358 0.39 -2.47 -16.69
N LEU A 359 1.25 -1.63 -16.11
CA LEU A 359 2.70 -1.87 -16.03
C LEU A 359 3.19 -1.89 -14.58
N ASN A 360 3.71 -3.02 -14.12
CA ASN A 360 4.31 -3.19 -12.79
C ASN A 360 5.83 -3.39 -12.88
N THR A 361 6.50 -3.56 -11.74
CA THR A 361 7.95 -3.86 -11.64
C THR A 361 8.79 -2.96 -12.56
N ILE A 362 8.57 -1.64 -12.45
CA ILE A 362 9.29 -0.63 -13.23
C ILE A 362 10.79 -0.74 -12.93
N GLN A 363 11.60 -1.12 -13.90
CA GLN A 363 13.06 -1.18 -13.79
C GLN A 363 13.66 0.06 -14.45
N LEU A 364 13.87 1.11 -13.66
CA LEU A 364 14.53 2.35 -14.09
C LEU A 364 16.02 2.31 -13.74
N THR A 365 16.89 2.57 -14.72
CA THR A 365 18.35 2.58 -14.57
C THR A 365 18.98 3.79 -15.26
N ASP A 366 20.08 4.27 -14.70
CA ASP A 366 20.91 5.33 -15.28
C ASP A 366 22.36 4.88 -15.15
N ASN A 367 22.80 4.14 -16.18
CA ASN A 367 24.14 3.58 -16.28
C ASN A 367 25.22 4.67 -16.47
N THR A 368 24.83 5.92 -16.74
CA THR A 368 25.77 7.04 -16.91
C THR A 368 26.18 7.63 -15.56
N LEU A 369 25.23 7.73 -14.62
CA LEU A 369 25.49 8.07 -13.22
C LEU A 369 25.89 6.85 -12.37
N GLY A 370 25.66 5.63 -12.87
CA GLY A 370 25.92 4.39 -12.15
C GLY A 370 24.84 4.04 -11.12
N ILE A 371 23.62 4.51 -11.32
CA ILE A 371 22.50 4.38 -10.38
C ILE A 371 21.34 3.57 -10.95
N ASN A 372 20.52 3.01 -10.07
CA ASN A 372 19.24 2.37 -10.41
C ASN A 372 18.11 2.96 -9.56
N GLN A 373 16.88 2.52 -9.79
CA GLN A 373 15.69 2.98 -9.08
C GLN A 373 15.82 3.01 -7.55
N ALA A 374 16.56 2.09 -6.91
CA ALA A 374 16.74 2.09 -5.45
C ALA A 374 17.63 3.25 -4.93
N ASN A 375 18.32 3.95 -5.84
CA ASN A 375 19.04 5.19 -5.55
C ASN A 375 18.19 6.45 -5.81
N MET A 376 16.99 6.30 -6.39
CA MET A 376 16.13 7.41 -6.84
C MET A 376 14.91 7.55 -5.94
N THR A 377 14.55 8.77 -5.58
CA THR A 377 13.35 9.03 -4.76
C THR A 377 12.12 9.14 -5.65
N ARG A 378 11.05 8.40 -5.33
CA ARG A 378 9.74 8.53 -6.00
C ARG A 378 9.06 9.81 -5.53
N LYS A 379 8.81 10.77 -6.43
CA LYS A 379 8.05 12.01 -6.17
C LYS A 379 6.54 11.77 -6.17
N SER A 380 6.04 10.99 -7.14
CA SER A 380 4.61 10.76 -7.36
C SER A 380 4.36 9.53 -8.23
N GLY A 381 3.10 9.05 -8.23
CA GLY A 381 2.64 7.91 -9.01
C GLY A 381 2.59 6.59 -8.23
N ALA A 382 1.67 5.72 -8.62
CA ALA A 382 1.46 4.40 -8.02
C ALA A 382 1.93 3.28 -8.96
N THR A 383 2.03 2.07 -8.41
CA THR A 383 2.31 0.82 -9.13
C THR A 383 1.32 -0.23 -8.62
N PRO A 384 0.61 -0.99 -9.48
CA PRO A 384 0.72 -1.05 -10.94
C PRO A 384 0.33 0.25 -11.67
N LEU A 385 1.10 0.61 -12.69
CA LEU A 385 0.95 1.85 -13.44
C LEU A 385 -0.11 1.69 -14.53
N ALA A 386 -1.29 2.26 -14.30
CA ALA A 386 -2.42 2.19 -15.24
C ALA A 386 -2.11 2.84 -16.61
N PRO A 387 -2.83 2.45 -17.68
CA PRO A 387 -2.78 3.13 -18.99
C PRO A 387 -2.89 4.65 -18.88
N GLY A 388 -1.99 5.38 -19.53
CA GLY A 388 -1.92 6.85 -19.49
C GLY A 388 -1.39 7.45 -18.18
N ALA A 389 -1.18 6.65 -17.13
CA ALA A 389 -0.63 7.13 -15.87
C ALA A 389 0.90 7.33 -15.95
N SER A 390 1.40 8.23 -15.11
CA SER A 390 2.84 8.52 -14.99
C SER A 390 3.33 8.35 -13.55
N ILE A 391 4.59 7.95 -13.42
CA ILE A 391 5.32 7.82 -12.16
C ILE A 391 6.63 8.62 -12.29
N VAL A 392 6.88 9.49 -11.32
CA VAL A 392 8.00 10.45 -11.37
C VAL A 392 9.02 10.10 -10.29
N TYR A 393 10.27 9.91 -10.72
CA TYR A 393 11.44 9.75 -9.86
C TYR A 393 12.37 10.95 -10.00
N TYR A 394 13.19 11.21 -8.98
CA TYR A 394 14.29 12.16 -9.06
C TYR A 394 15.56 11.63 -8.39
N TYR A 395 16.70 12.22 -8.76
CA TYR A 395 18.01 11.96 -8.17
C TYR A 395 18.79 13.28 -8.03
N GLU A 396 19.20 13.59 -6.81
CA GLU A 396 19.90 14.83 -6.45
C GLU A 396 21.41 14.55 -6.31
N THR A 397 22.23 15.32 -7.02
CA THR A 397 23.70 15.19 -7.04
C THR A 397 24.38 16.53 -7.35
N VAL A 398 25.67 16.55 -7.68
CA VAL A 398 26.39 17.79 -8.01
C VAL A 398 27.14 17.70 -9.35
N ILE A 399 27.36 18.85 -10.00
CA ILE A 399 28.09 18.95 -11.27
C ILE A 399 29.59 18.66 -11.04
N SER A 400 30.02 17.45 -11.38
CA SER A 400 31.44 17.05 -11.36
C SER A 400 32.15 17.38 -12.68
N SER A 401 31.45 17.23 -13.80
CA SER A 401 31.96 17.31 -15.19
C SER A 401 30.81 17.55 -16.19
N THR A 402 31.14 17.91 -17.43
CA THR A 402 30.17 17.96 -18.53
C THR A 402 29.76 16.53 -18.93
N LEU A 403 28.47 16.23 -18.85
CA LEU A 403 27.92 14.89 -18.98
C LEU A 403 26.68 14.89 -19.88
N LEU A 404 26.68 14.04 -20.92
CA LEU A 404 25.44 13.64 -21.60
C LEU A 404 24.94 12.38 -20.90
N ASN A 405 23.87 12.52 -20.12
CA ASN A 405 23.36 11.49 -19.24
C ASN A 405 22.20 10.73 -19.91
N THR A 406 22.37 9.43 -20.15
CA THR A 406 21.36 8.51 -20.69
C THR A 406 20.77 7.62 -19.59
N ALA A 407 19.45 7.50 -19.55
CA ALA A 407 18.74 6.54 -18.70
C ALA A 407 17.83 5.61 -19.54
N GLU A 408 17.51 4.46 -18.97
CA GLU A 408 16.70 3.40 -19.57
C GLU A 408 15.65 2.91 -18.57
N VAL A 409 14.42 2.70 -19.03
CA VAL A 409 13.34 2.07 -18.28
C VAL A 409 12.83 0.84 -19.02
N ALA A 410 12.53 -0.22 -18.27
CA ALA A 410 11.68 -1.33 -18.71
C ALA A 410 10.57 -1.58 -17.68
N ALA A 411 9.47 -2.23 -18.07
CA ALA A 411 8.39 -2.59 -17.15
C ALA A 411 7.78 -3.94 -17.48
N ASN A 412 7.17 -4.60 -16.49
CA ASN A 412 6.44 -5.85 -16.63
C ASN A 412 4.95 -5.58 -16.93
N PRO A 413 4.34 -6.16 -17.99
CA PRO A 413 2.91 -6.04 -18.23
C PRO A 413 2.09 -6.88 -17.23
N THR A 414 1.10 -6.26 -16.58
CA THR A 414 0.24 -6.90 -15.58
C THR A 414 -1.25 -6.67 -15.81
N ASN A 415 -2.07 -7.41 -15.06
CA ASN A 415 -3.44 -6.99 -14.78
C ASN A 415 -3.48 -5.81 -13.77
N ALA A 416 -4.68 -5.34 -13.43
CA ALA A 416 -4.88 -4.23 -12.50
C ALA A 416 -4.48 -4.54 -11.04
N ALA A 417 -4.46 -5.82 -10.65
CA ALA A 417 -4.00 -6.27 -9.33
C ALA A 417 -2.46 -6.35 -9.23
N GLY A 418 -1.75 -6.27 -10.36
CA GLY A 418 -0.29 -6.34 -10.42
C GLY A 418 0.28 -7.72 -10.68
N GLU A 419 -0.57 -8.68 -11.07
CA GLU A 419 -0.17 -10.03 -11.47
C GLU A 419 0.31 -10.05 -12.92
N ASP A 420 1.41 -10.78 -13.17
CA ASP A 420 2.10 -10.90 -14.46
C ASP A 420 1.18 -11.44 -15.57
N LEU A 421 1.25 -10.86 -16.78
CA LEU A 421 0.55 -11.34 -17.97
C LEU A 421 1.50 -12.18 -18.84
N PRO A 422 1.48 -13.52 -18.69
CA PRO A 422 2.53 -14.39 -19.23
C PRO A 422 2.56 -14.38 -20.76
N GLY A 423 3.77 -14.32 -21.33
CA GLY A 423 4.00 -14.35 -22.77
C GLY A 423 4.04 -12.97 -23.45
N LEU A 424 3.81 -11.88 -22.71
CA LEU A 424 4.09 -10.52 -23.17
C LEU A 424 5.58 -10.17 -23.00
N ASN A 425 6.10 -9.32 -23.88
CA ASN A 425 7.44 -8.75 -23.72
C ASN A 425 7.36 -7.47 -22.89
N ASN A 426 8.33 -7.26 -22.00
CA ASN A 426 8.49 -6.01 -21.27
C ASN A 426 8.72 -4.84 -22.25
N PRO A 427 7.85 -3.81 -22.31
CA PRO A 427 8.17 -2.58 -23.04
C PRO A 427 9.33 -1.84 -22.39
N SER A 428 10.14 -1.16 -23.20
CA SER A 428 11.32 -0.41 -22.76
C SER A 428 11.49 0.91 -23.51
N ALA A 429 12.05 1.93 -22.85
CA ALA A 429 12.37 3.22 -23.44
C ALA A 429 13.65 3.83 -22.86
N THR A 430 14.35 4.64 -23.64
CA THR A 430 15.59 5.35 -23.24
C THR A 430 15.46 6.84 -23.51
N ASP A 431 16.05 7.68 -22.66
CA ASP A 431 16.08 9.13 -22.88
C ASP A 431 17.32 9.82 -22.28
N THR A 432 17.63 11.04 -22.73
CA THR A 432 18.90 11.74 -22.44
C THR A 432 18.76 13.20 -22.00
N ALA A 433 19.34 13.55 -20.85
CA ALA A 433 19.50 14.93 -20.37
C ALA A 433 20.99 15.31 -20.30
N ARG A 434 21.33 16.60 -20.41
CA ARG A 434 22.74 17.05 -20.43
C ARG A 434 23.07 18.04 -19.32
N VAL A 435 24.21 17.81 -18.68
CA VAL A 435 24.87 18.78 -17.79
C VAL A 435 26.12 19.34 -18.48
N ILE A 436 26.34 20.65 -18.34
CA ILE A 436 27.55 21.35 -18.79
C ILE A 436 28.24 21.95 -17.56
N LYS A 437 29.47 21.51 -17.31
CA LYS A 437 30.38 22.15 -16.37
C LYS A 437 31.09 23.28 -17.08
N ALA A 438 30.82 24.51 -16.64
CA ALA A 438 31.44 25.72 -17.15
C ALA A 438 32.86 25.94 -16.59
N ALA A 439 33.70 26.59 -17.37
CA ALA A 439 35.08 26.94 -17.08
C ALA A 439 35.38 28.40 -17.51
N PRO A 440 34.92 29.40 -16.73
CA PRO A 440 35.19 30.80 -17.00
C PRO A 440 36.68 31.14 -16.77
N ALA A 441 37.27 31.93 -17.64
CA ALA A 441 38.64 32.42 -17.50
C ALA A 441 38.80 33.78 -18.20
N ILE A 442 39.61 34.65 -17.59
CA ILE A 442 39.91 35.99 -18.07
C ILE A 442 41.42 36.17 -18.07
N VAL A 443 41.96 36.98 -18.99
CA VAL A 443 43.37 37.37 -19.04
C VAL A 443 43.45 38.89 -19.24
N LEU A 444 44.38 39.53 -18.55
CA LEU A 444 44.80 40.92 -18.78
C LEU A 444 46.19 40.94 -19.40
N ASN A 445 46.37 41.74 -20.44
CA ASN A 445 47.68 42.09 -20.99
C ASN A 445 47.83 43.62 -20.90
N LYS A 446 48.68 44.08 -19.98
CA LYS A 446 48.92 45.49 -19.65
C LYS A 446 50.24 45.94 -20.25
N THR A 447 50.21 47.04 -20.99
CA THR A 447 51.37 47.54 -21.74
C THR A 447 51.43 49.07 -21.69
N VAL A 448 52.55 49.65 -22.08
CA VAL A 448 52.76 51.11 -22.08
C VAL A 448 53.41 51.58 -23.38
N TYR A 449 53.04 52.78 -23.82
CA TYR A 449 53.60 53.46 -24.98
C TYR A 449 54.20 54.81 -24.57
N ALA A 450 55.34 55.19 -25.16
CA ALA A 450 56.04 56.43 -24.87
C ALA A 450 55.43 57.61 -25.65
N GLY A 451 54.66 58.45 -24.95
CA GLY A 451 53.95 59.62 -25.48
C GLY A 451 52.46 59.59 -25.14
N HIS A 452 51.74 60.64 -25.56
CA HIS A 452 50.28 60.68 -25.62
C HIS A 452 49.87 60.69 -27.10
N ASP A 453 48.93 59.81 -27.47
CA ASP A 453 48.47 59.65 -28.85
C ASP A 453 46.99 59.22 -28.99
N GLY A 454 46.23 59.19 -27.89
CA GLY A 454 44.82 58.78 -27.88
C GLY A 454 44.62 57.27 -27.99
N GLY A 455 45.58 56.47 -27.53
CA GLY A 455 45.51 55.00 -27.57
C GLY A 455 45.87 54.40 -28.93
N ALA A 456 46.41 55.20 -29.86
CA ALA A 456 46.87 54.74 -31.16
C ALA A 456 48.12 53.85 -31.06
N GLY A 457 48.90 54.00 -29.98
CA GLY A 457 50.08 53.19 -29.67
C GLY A 457 49.77 51.82 -29.05
N CYS A 458 48.51 51.51 -28.72
CA CYS A 458 48.16 50.20 -28.14
C CYS A 458 48.33 49.05 -29.16
N PRO A 459 48.89 47.88 -28.76
CA PRO A 459 49.16 47.43 -27.39
C PRO A 459 50.63 47.64 -26.93
N GLY A 460 51.23 48.80 -27.20
CA GLY A 460 52.44 49.30 -26.53
C GLY A 460 53.64 48.33 -26.48
N THR A 461 54.37 48.39 -25.36
CA THR A 461 55.47 47.52 -24.95
C THR A 461 55.49 47.36 -23.43
N GLU A 462 56.21 46.36 -22.91
CA GLU A 462 56.36 46.14 -21.45
C GLU A 462 57.02 47.33 -20.72
N LEU A 463 57.94 48.01 -21.40
CA LEU A 463 58.76 49.11 -20.86
C LEU A 463 58.68 50.35 -21.76
N ALA A 464 58.59 51.54 -21.17
CA ALA A 464 58.79 52.83 -21.82
C ALA A 464 59.80 53.70 -21.06
N THR A 465 60.54 54.56 -21.75
CA THR A 465 61.53 55.45 -21.13
C THR A 465 61.27 56.91 -21.52
N GLY A 466 61.33 57.83 -20.57
CA GLY A 466 61.15 59.27 -20.79
C GLY A 466 62.07 60.17 -19.96
N ALA A 467 61.96 61.47 -20.18
CA ALA A 467 62.56 62.51 -19.34
C ALA A 467 61.49 63.07 -18.39
N ASN A 468 61.87 63.45 -17.17
CA ASN A 468 60.93 63.85 -16.13
C ASN A 468 60.14 65.15 -16.49
N PRO A 469 58.80 65.16 -16.54
CA PRO A 469 57.87 64.04 -16.39
C PRO A 469 57.57 63.33 -17.72
N ALA A 470 57.63 62.00 -17.72
CA ALA A 470 57.44 61.16 -18.89
C ALA A 470 55.96 61.03 -19.25
N ALA A 471 55.55 61.60 -20.39
CA ALA A 471 54.21 61.37 -20.95
C ALA A 471 54.12 59.94 -21.51
N VAL A 472 53.12 59.17 -21.08
CA VAL A 472 52.90 57.77 -21.48
C VAL A 472 51.42 57.45 -21.67
N THR A 473 51.13 56.48 -22.52
CA THR A 473 49.80 55.88 -22.70
C THR A 473 49.85 54.43 -22.22
N PHE A 474 49.12 54.12 -21.14
CA PHE A 474 48.90 52.74 -20.69
C PHE A 474 47.76 52.10 -21.49
N CYS A 475 47.93 50.83 -21.84
CA CYS A 475 47.02 50.04 -22.65
C CYS A 475 46.64 48.76 -21.90
N PHE A 476 45.35 48.44 -21.88
CA PHE A 476 44.78 47.32 -21.12
C PHE A 476 43.95 46.45 -22.08
N GLU A 477 44.50 45.32 -22.53
CA GLU A 477 43.76 44.34 -23.31
C GLU A 477 43.23 43.23 -22.40
N VAL A 478 41.91 43.17 -22.25
CA VAL A 478 41.21 42.13 -21.48
C VAL A 478 40.63 41.11 -22.45
N GLN A 479 41.03 39.85 -22.33
CA GLN A 479 40.52 38.74 -23.14
C GLN A 479 39.75 37.72 -22.29
N ASN A 480 38.58 37.29 -22.75
CA ASN A 480 37.93 36.09 -22.23
C ASN A 480 38.59 34.86 -22.87
N THR A 481 39.17 33.99 -22.04
CA THR A 481 39.83 32.73 -22.44
C THR A 481 39.07 31.48 -22.00
N GLY A 482 37.93 31.64 -21.31
CA GLY A 482 37.04 30.57 -20.88
C GLY A 482 35.97 30.19 -21.91
N ASP A 483 35.01 29.38 -21.47
CA ASP A 483 33.89 28.88 -22.29
C ASP A 483 32.53 29.60 -22.06
N THR A 484 32.40 30.38 -20.99
CA THR A 484 31.22 31.22 -20.71
C THR A 484 31.31 32.59 -21.35
N TYR A 485 30.21 33.35 -21.38
CA TYR A 485 30.31 34.81 -21.52
C TYR A 485 30.79 35.40 -20.18
N LEU A 486 31.39 36.59 -20.23
CA LEU A 486 31.75 37.36 -19.03
C LEU A 486 31.09 38.75 -19.09
N ASN A 487 30.28 39.09 -18.10
CA ASN A 487 29.69 40.42 -17.95
C ASN A 487 30.42 41.23 -16.86
N ASP A 488 30.00 42.48 -16.64
CA ASP A 488 30.43 43.32 -15.50
C ASP A 488 31.95 43.47 -15.35
N ILE A 489 32.68 43.38 -16.48
CA ILE A 489 34.14 43.39 -16.54
C ILE A 489 34.69 44.58 -15.76
N SER A 490 35.45 44.32 -14.71
CA SER A 490 36.20 45.33 -13.96
C SER A 490 37.63 45.42 -14.51
N VAL A 491 38.18 46.63 -14.50
CA VAL A 491 39.61 46.88 -14.66
C VAL A 491 39.96 47.96 -13.64
N SER A 492 41.05 47.78 -12.91
CA SER A 492 41.53 48.72 -11.91
C SER A 492 43.04 48.72 -11.82
N ASP A 493 43.61 49.90 -11.64
CA ASP A 493 45.04 50.14 -11.50
C ASP A 493 45.23 50.96 -10.22
N GLY A 494 45.79 50.30 -9.19
CA GLY A 494 45.91 50.88 -7.85
C GLY A 494 47.03 51.90 -7.72
N ALA A 495 48.03 51.88 -8.60
CA ALA A 495 49.17 52.80 -8.55
C ALA A 495 48.85 54.13 -9.24
N LEU A 496 48.09 54.09 -10.35
CA LEU A 496 47.50 55.28 -10.98
C LEU A 496 46.23 55.76 -10.27
N GLY A 497 45.60 54.91 -9.45
CA GLY A 497 44.37 55.23 -8.73
C GLY A 497 43.12 55.27 -9.60
N ILE A 498 43.11 54.51 -10.71
CA ILE A 498 42.07 54.55 -11.74
C ILE A 498 41.27 53.24 -11.86
N THR A 499 40.07 53.37 -12.41
CA THR A 499 39.16 52.28 -12.71
C THR A 499 38.78 52.27 -14.20
N ARG A 500 38.07 51.24 -14.64
CA ARG A 500 37.41 51.17 -15.96
C ARG A 500 36.57 52.42 -16.31
N ALA A 501 36.07 53.18 -15.33
CA ALA A 501 35.30 54.41 -15.57
C ALA A 501 36.18 55.59 -16.01
N ASP A 502 37.47 55.56 -15.67
CA ASP A 502 38.46 56.60 -15.98
C ASP A 502 39.24 56.30 -17.27
N MET A 503 39.17 55.05 -17.74
CA MET A 503 39.81 54.55 -18.96
C MET A 503 38.92 54.74 -20.19
N THR A 504 39.52 55.00 -21.36
CA THR A 504 38.78 55.11 -22.62
C THR A 504 38.76 53.77 -23.35
N LEU A 505 37.56 53.28 -23.71
CA LEU A 505 37.38 52.07 -24.53
C LEU A 505 37.79 52.33 -25.99
N LEU A 506 38.79 51.59 -26.46
CA LEU A 506 39.28 51.64 -27.84
C LEU A 506 38.55 50.65 -28.75
N SER A 507 38.28 49.42 -28.26
CA SER A 507 37.51 48.41 -29.02
C SER A 507 36.92 47.31 -28.13
N GLY A 508 35.91 46.60 -28.66
CA GLY A 508 35.22 45.49 -27.99
C GLY A 508 33.81 45.84 -27.48
N SER A 509 33.13 44.86 -26.88
CA SER A 509 31.77 45.00 -26.32
C SER A 509 31.47 43.95 -25.24
N THR A 510 30.59 44.28 -24.30
CA THR A 510 30.06 43.36 -23.28
C THR A 510 28.60 42.94 -23.59
N PRO A 511 28.14 41.73 -23.20
CA PRO A 511 28.89 40.66 -22.54
C PRO A 511 30.02 40.09 -23.40
N LEU A 512 31.17 39.84 -22.79
CA LEU A 512 32.40 39.44 -23.45
C LEU A 512 32.34 37.94 -23.76
N ALA A 513 32.05 37.61 -25.02
CA ALA A 513 31.99 36.23 -25.51
C ALA A 513 33.33 35.48 -25.34
N PRO A 514 33.33 34.13 -25.31
CA PRO A 514 34.54 33.31 -25.41
C PRO A 514 35.48 33.76 -26.54
N ASN A 515 36.76 33.94 -26.25
CA ASN A 515 37.79 34.51 -27.16
C ASN A 515 37.58 35.99 -27.55
N GLY A 516 36.56 36.66 -27.00
CA GLY A 516 36.34 38.09 -27.17
C GLY A 516 37.36 38.94 -26.42
N LYS A 517 37.60 40.16 -26.92
CA LYS A 517 38.51 41.14 -26.32
C LYS A 517 37.83 42.49 -26.06
N LEU A 518 38.29 43.18 -25.02
CA LEU A 518 38.10 44.60 -24.76
C LEU A 518 39.47 45.25 -24.69
N VAL A 519 39.67 46.38 -25.38
CA VAL A 519 40.92 47.16 -25.30
C VAL A 519 40.58 48.53 -24.75
N TYR A 520 41.24 48.92 -23.66
CA TYR A 520 41.17 50.25 -23.06
C TYR A 520 42.53 50.95 -23.11
N TYR A 521 42.53 52.27 -23.00
CA TYR A 521 43.74 53.06 -22.76
C TYR A 521 43.53 54.16 -21.71
N TYR A 522 44.63 54.62 -21.12
CA TYR A 522 44.70 55.77 -20.21
C TYR A 522 46.01 56.55 -20.42
N GLU A 523 45.96 57.87 -20.38
CA GLU A 523 47.12 58.74 -20.64
C GLU A 523 47.59 59.44 -19.35
N ALA A 524 48.87 59.28 -19.01
CA ALA A 524 49.45 59.72 -17.75
C ALA A 524 50.79 60.47 -17.95
N SER A 525 51.20 61.25 -16.96
CA SER A 525 52.56 61.82 -16.88
C SER A 525 53.24 61.30 -15.63
N ILE A 526 54.40 60.65 -15.79
CA ILE A 526 55.07 59.86 -14.76
C ILE A 526 56.39 60.54 -14.36
N ASN A 527 56.59 60.72 -13.06
CA ASN A 527 57.63 61.62 -12.53
C ASN A 527 58.85 60.89 -11.94
N GLN A 528 58.84 59.57 -11.93
CA GLN A 528 59.85 58.67 -11.35
C GLN A 528 59.66 57.26 -11.92
N ASP A 529 60.65 56.38 -11.75
CA ASP A 529 60.54 55.00 -12.21
C ASP A 529 59.37 54.26 -11.52
N ILE A 530 58.56 53.53 -12.29
CA ILE A 530 57.45 52.71 -11.75
C ILE A 530 57.32 51.35 -12.46
N VAL A 531 57.09 50.30 -11.68
CA VAL A 531 56.47 49.05 -12.15
C VAL A 531 55.00 49.10 -11.74
N ASN A 532 54.11 49.14 -12.74
CA ASN A 532 52.71 49.46 -12.54
C ASN A 532 51.81 48.23 -12.76
N GLU A 533 51.23 47.67 -11.69
CA GLU A 533 50.27 46.55 -11.76
C GLU A 533 48.82 47.01 -11.96
N ALA A 534 48.06 46.32 -12.81
CA ALA A 534 46.60 46.42 -12.86
C ALA A 534 45.94 45.04 -12.76
N THR A 535 44.67 45.03 -12.38
CA THR A 535 43.85 43.84 -12.16
C THR A 535 42.59 43.89 -13.02
N THR A 536 42.09 42.74 -13.45
CA THR A 536 40.76 42.59 -14.07
C THR A 536 39.95 41.47 -13.42
N SER A 537 38.62 41.52 -13.55
CA SER A 537 37.72 40.42 -13.23
C SER A 537 36.43 40.51 -14.07
N GLY A 538 35.66 39.43 -14.16
CA GLY A 538 34.38 39.42 -14.89
C GLY A 538 33.39 38.39 -14.32
N ASN A 539 32.10 38.67 -14.46
CA ASN A 539 30.99 37.84 -13.96
C ASN A 539 30.59 36.75 -14.98
N PRO A 540 30.69 35.44 -14.67
CA PRO A 540 30.33 34.34 -15.57
C PRO A 540 28.84 34.28 -15.90
N THR A 541 28.51 34.48 -17.18
CA THR A 541 27.13 34.64 -17.66
C THR A 541 26.82 33.79 -18.89
N GLU A 542 25.53 33.54 -19.11
CA GLU A 542 24.99 33.10 -20.40
C GLU A 542 25.04 34.23 -21.44
N GLN A 543 24.84 33.89 -22.72
CA GLN A 543 24.80 34.87 -23.83
C GLN A 543 23.74 35.99 -23.65
N ASN A 544 22.69 35.73 -22.87
CA ASN A 544 21.63 36.70 -22.54
C ASN A 544 22.01 37.66 -21.39
N GLY A 545 23.14 37.43 -20.70
CA GLY A 545 23.59 38.20 -19.54
C GLY A 545 23.10 37.70 -18.17
N ALA A 546 22.47 36.52 -18.08
CA ALA A 546 22.10 35.89 -16.81
C ALA A 546 23.29 35.16 -16.17
N ASP A 547 23.43 35.26 -14.84
CA ASP A 547 24.51 34.65 -14.06
C ASP A 547 24.45 33.11 -14.08
N ILE A 548 25.62 32.45 -14.17
CA ILE A 548 25.72 30.98 -14.14
C ILE A 548 26.01 30.49 -12.71
N PRO A 549 25.10 29.71 -12.06
CA PRO A 549 25.23 29.38 -10.64
C PRO A 549 26.45 28.53 -10.25
N GLY A 550 27.07 28.92 -9.12
CA GLY A 550 28.20 28.22 -8.51
C GLY A 550 29.55 28.46 -9.20
N LEU A 551 29.67 29.52 -9.99
CA LEU A 551 30.96 30.03 -10.48
C LEU A 551 31.40 31.24 -9.66
N SER A 552 32.70 31.32 -9.39
CA SER A 552 33.35 32.56 -8.96
C SER A 552 33.79 33.39 -10.16
N ASN A 553 33.84 34.70 -10.00
CA ASN A 553 34.38 35.59 -11.02
C ASN A 553 35.87 35.26 -11.27
N PRO A 554 36.30 34.86 -12.47
CA PRO A 554 37.72 34.81 -12.80
C PRO A 554 38.33 36.19 -12.65
N SER A 555 39.62 36.24 -12.29
CA SER A 555 40.41 37.46 -12.21
C SER A 555 41.83 37.20 -12.69
N ASP A 556 42.49 38.26 -13.12
CA ASP A 556 43.89 38.23 -13.58
C ASP A 556 44.57 39.58 -13.28
N LYS A 557 45.91 39.62 -13.29
CA LYS A 557 46.69 40.83 -13.01
C LYS A 557 48.01 40.86 -13.78
N ASP A 558 48.39 42.05 -14.24
CA ASP A 558 49.55 42.22 -15.12
C ASP A 558 50.23 43.60 -14.95
N THR A 559 51.49 43.72 -15.38
CA THR A 559 52.41 44.81 -15.04
C THR A 559 53.08 45.45 -16.25
N ALA A 560 53.16 46.79 -16.28
CA ALA A 560 53.98 47.53 -17.26
C ALA A 560 54.92 48.54 -16.56
N GLU A 561 56.09 48.79 -17.13
CA GLU A 561 57.20 49.52 -16.51
C GLU A 561 57.50 50.86 -17.21
N VAL A 562 57.86 51.90 -16.46
CA VAL A 562 58.23 53.22 -16.99
C VAL A 562 59.49 53.73 -16.31
N ASP A 563 60.56 53.98 -17.08
CA ASP A 563 61.80 54.62 -16.66
C ASP A 563 61.75 56.16 -16.86
N VAL A 564 62.23 56.94 -15.90
CA VAL A 564 62.19 58.41 -15.92
C VAL A 564 63.54 59.03 -15.55
N SER A 565 64.19 59.66 -16.53
CA SER A 565 65.50 60.31 -16.35
C SER A 565 65.39 61.75 -15.80
N GLY A 566 66.16 62.05 -14.75
CA GLY A 566 66.26 63.37 -14.10
C GLY A 566 66.80 63.32 -12.65
N PRO A 567 66.66 64.43 -11.87
CA PRO A 567 66.96 64.44 -10.44
C PRO A 567 65.98 63.56 -9.67
N GLY A 568 66.50 62.74 -8.74
CA GLY A 568 65.71 61.76 -8.00
C GLY A 568 66.26 61.53 -6.60
N ILE A 569 65.37 61.44 -5.62
CA ILE A 569 65.68 61.18 -4.22
C ILE A 569 64.93 59.91 -3.80
N GLN A 570 65.51 59.14 -2.89
CA GLN A 570 64.87 58.00 -2.23
C GLN A 570 65.06 58.15 -0.72
N LEU A 571 64.08 57.76 0.08
CA LEU A 571 64.12 57.70 1.53
C LEU A 571 63.87 56.25 1.97
N ASP A 572 64.93 55.53 2.37
CA ASP A 572 64.73 54.24 3.04
C ASP A 572 64.42 54.54 4.52
N LYS A 573 63.15 54.43 4.92
CA LYS A 573 62.73 54.52 6.32
C LYS A 573 62.76 53.13 6.93
N SER A 574 63.25 53.05 8.17
CA SER A 574 63.31 51.79 8.91
C SER A 574 63.07 51.99 10.40
N VAL A 575 62.79 50.91 11.11
CA VAL A 575 62.51 50.85 12.54
C VAL A 575 63.09 49.56 13.15
N TYR A 576 63.57 49.63 14.38
CA TYR A 576 63.96 48.44 15.16
C TYR A 576 63.61 48.62 16.66
N MET A 577 63.62 47.51 17.40
CA MET A 577 63.31 47.48 18.83
C MET A 577 64.53 47.87 19.68
N GLY A 578 64.30 48.74 20.67
CA GLY A 578 65.31 49.28 21.57
C GLY A 578 65.79 50.67 21.19
N HIS A 579 66.63 51.25 22.06
CA HIS A 579 67.39 52.48 21.84
C HIS A 579 68.87 52.15 21.84
N ASP A 580 69.62 52.63 20.85
CA ASP A 580 71.09 52.47 20.80
C ASP A 580 71.83 53.70 20.20
N SER A 581 71.12 54.83 20.05
CA SER A 581 71.60 56.04 19.38
C SER A 581 71.91 55.84 17.89
N GLY A 582 71.07 55.04 17.21
CA GLY A 582 71.09 54.84 15.76
C GLY A 582 72.24 53.97 15.25
N VAL A 583 72.90 53.21 16.12
CA VAL A 583 73.96 52.25 15.75
C VAL A 583 73.40 51.12 14.88
N SER A 584 72.15 50.71 15.11
CA SER A 584 71.44 49.71 14.30
C SER A 584 70.68 50.30 13.10
N CYS A 585 71.02 51.51 12.61
CA CYS A 585 70.42 52.08 11.40
C CYS A 585 71.16 51.66 10.12
N PRO A 586 70.46 51.26 9.03
CA PRO A 586 69.01 51.06 8.93
C PRO A 586 68.52 49.78 9.61
N GLY A 587 67.30 49.85 10.16
CA GLY A 587 66.60 48.72 10.79
C GLY A 587 65.73 47.92 9.81
N GLY A 588 64.61 47.37 10.30
CA GLY A 588 63.60 46.68 9.48
C GLY A 588 62.47 47.60 9.01
N ILE A 589 61.57 47.08 8.17
CA ILE A 589 60.38 47.83 7.68
C ILE A 589 59.20 47.81 8.65
N ALA A 590 59.23 46.95 9.67
CA ALA A 590 58.20 46.85 10.69
C ALA A 590 58.76 46.30 12.01
N VAL A 591 58.07 46.61 13.12
CA VAL A 591 58.25 45.98 14.43
C VAL A 591 56.90 45.73 15.11
N THR A 592 56.83 44.65 15.87
CA THR A 592 55.71 44.35 16.77
C THR A 592 56.23 44.33 18.21
N GLY A 593 55.47 44.88 19.15
CA GLY A 593 55.84 44.88 20.57
C GLY A 593 54.69 45.34 21.48
N ALA A 594 54.99 45.48 22.78
CA ALA A 594 54.04 45.95 23.77
C ALA A 594 53.95 47.48 23.78
N ASN A 595 52.79 48.00 24.19
CA ASN A 595 52.60 49.43 24.41
C ASN A 595 53.56 49.94 25.49
N GLY A 596 54.43 50.90 25.15
CA GLY A 596 55.50 51.42 25.99
C GLY A 596 56.91 50.89 25.70
N ASP A 597 57.08 49.88 24.83
CA ASP A 597 58.42 49.39 24.46
C ASP A 597 59.24 50.44 23.70
N SER A 598 60.54 50.52 23.98
CA SER A 598 61.48 51.38 23.25
C SER A 598 61.62 50.96 21.78
N ILE A 599 61.58 51.94 20.88
CA ILE A 599 61.83 51.79 19.44
C ILE A 599 62.68 52.94 18.91
N THR A 600 63.43 52.68 17.83
CA THR A 600 64.18 53.71 17.10
C THR A 600 63.82 53.66 15.63
N TYR A 601 63.51 54.83 15.07
CA TYR A 601 63.30 55.06 13.65
C TYR A 601 64.60 55.57 13.00
N CYS A 602 64.84 55.12 11.79
CA CYS A 602 66.00 55.45 10.96
C CYS A 602 65.53 56.00 9.61
N PHE A 603 66.22 57.00 9.08
CA PHE A 603 65.87 57.69 7.83
C PHE A 603 67.12 57.77 6.95
N VAL A 604 67.16 57.02 5.85
CA VAL A 604 68.31 56.95 4.93
C VAL A 604 67.95 57.63 3.62
N VAL A 605 68.38 58.89 3.45
CA VAL A 605 68.10 59.65 2.23
C VAL A 605 69.21 59.40 1.21
N THR A 606 68.84 58.85 0.05
CA THR A 606 69.72 58.51 -1.06
C THR A 606 69.46 59.45 -2.23
N ASN A 607 70.50 59.95 -2.89
CA ASN A 607 70.35 60.51 -4.23
C ASN A 607 70.39 59.37 -5.24
N VAL A 608 69.26 59.14 -5.93
CA VAL A 608 69.11 58.08 -6.94
C VAL A 608 69.12 58.62 -8.38
N GLY A 609 68.93 59.92 -8.56
CA GLY A 609 69.02 60.57 -9.86
C GLY A 609 70.44 60.86 -10.33
N ASP A 610 70.54 61.44 -11.52
CA ASP A 610 71.81 61.79 -12.19
C ASP A 610 72.41 63.13 -11.75
N THR A 611 71.66 63.91 -10.99
CA THR A 611 71.93 65.32 -10.64
C THR A 611 72.23 65.46 -9.14
N TYR A 612 73.10 66.37 -8.73
CA TYR A 612 73.41 66.59 -7.30
C TYR A 612 72.22 67.20 -6.56
N LEU A 613 72.10 66.94 -5.25
CA LEU A 613 70.99 67.38 -4.42
C LEU A 613 71.48 68.13 -3.15
N ASP A 614 70.93 69.31 -2.86
CA ASP A 614 71.20 70.04 -1.62
C ASP A 614 69.91 70.63 -1.02
N SER A 615 70.02 71.35 0.11
CA SER A 615 68.87 71.84 0.90
C SER A 615 67.91 70.70 1.30
N ILE A 616 68.46 69.52 1.54
CA ILE A 616 67.70 68.29 1.80
C ILE A 616 66.97 68.43 3.15
N THR A 617 65.65 68.25 3.17
CA THR A 617 64.81 68.21 4.37
C THR A 617 64.15 66.85 4.54
N VAL A 618 63.83 66.49 5.78
CA VAL A 618 63.06 65.29 6.13
C VAL A 618 62.00 65.69 7.16
N VAL A 619 60.77 65.21 6.99
CA VAL A 619 59.64 65.49 7.89
C VAL A 619 58.87 64.20 8.15
N ASP A 620 58.59 63.91 9.41
CA ASP A 620 57.79 62.77 9.85
C ASP A 620 56.51 63.30 10.54
N GLY A 621 55.42 63.31 9.77
CA GLY A 621 54.14 63.86 10.19
C GLY A 621 53.46 63.09 11.33
N PRO A 622 53.39 61.74 11.28
CA PRO A 622 52.76 60.95 12.34
C PRO A 622 53.49 61.00 13.69
N LEU A 623 54.82 61.16 13.72
CA LEU A 623 55.55 61.48 14.95
C LEU A 623 55.54 62.98 15.29
N SER A 624 55.13 63.84 14.35
CA SER A 624 55.15 65.31 14.47
C SER A 624 56.55 65.88 14.72
N ILE A 625 57.55 65.38 13.98
CA ILE A 625 58.95 65.80 14.06
C ILE A 625 59.50 66.23 12.70
N ASP A 626 60.51 67.10 12.69
CA ASP A 626 61.29 67.42 11.49
C ASP A 626 62.79 67.11 11.65
N GLN A 627 63.56 67.36 10.58
CA GLN A 627 65.00 67.13 10.50
C GLN A 627 65.82 67.74 11.64
N ALA A 628 65.34 68.76 12.34
CA ALA A 628 66.00 69.37 13.51
C ALA A 628 65.79 68.56 14.80
N ASP A 629 64.72 67.77 14.90
CA ASP A 629 64.48 66.83 16.00
C ASP A 629 65.23 65.50 15.79
N MET A 630 65.54 65.16 14.53
CA MET A 630 66.27 63.96 14.13
C MET A 630 67.79 64.13 14.31
N THR A 631 68.47 63.11 14.86
CA THR A 631 69.93 63.13 14.98
C THR A 631 70.60 62.58 13.71
N ARG A 632 71.46 63.37 13.06
CA ARG A 632 72.22 62.95 11.88
C ARG A 632 73.35 61.99 12.27
N LEU A 633 73.34 60.80 11.67
CA LEU A 633 74.37 59.78 11.84
C LEU A 633 75.51 59.90 10.82
N SER A 634 75.22 60.22 9.55
CA SER A 634 76.26 60.28 8.50
C SER A 634 75.93 61.13 7.25
N GLY A 635 76.90 61.17 6.32
CA GLY A 635 76.81 61.84 5.01
C GLY A 635 77.13 63.34 5.01
N THR A 636 77.16 63.93 3.82
CA THR A 636 77.43 65.37 3.56
C THR A 636 76.51 65.90 2.46
N THR A 637 76.31 67.21 2.38
CA THR A 637 75.70 67.86 1.21
C THR A 637 76.67 68.88 0.58
N PRO A 638 76.56 69.22 -0.72
CA PRO A 638 75.67 68.63 -1.73
C PRO A 638 75.85 67.11 -1.90
N LEU A 639 74.73 66.41 -2.05
CA LEU A 639 74.65 64.96 -2.10
C LEU A 639 74.80 64.51 -3.57
N ALA A 640 75.95 63.94 -3.90
CA ALA A 640 76.23 63.42 -5.24
C ALA A 640 75.32 62.22 -5.61
N PRO A 641 75.09 61.95 -6.91
CA PRO A 641 74.45 60.72 -7.37
C PRO A 641 75.00 59.45 -6.68
N GLY A 642 74.11 58.61 -6.17
CA GLY A 642 74.43 57.39 -5.41
C GLY A 642 74.89 57.60 -3.97
N ALA A 643 75.04 58.84 -3.48
CA ALA A 643 75.43 59.12 -2.10
C ALA A 643 74.22 59.10 -1.13
N LYS A 644 74.49 58.83 0.15
CA LYS A 644 73.47 58.72 1.22
C LYS A 644 73.72 59.70 2.39
N LEU A 645 72.63 60.19 2.99
CA LEU A 645 72.54 60.78 4.33
C LEU A 645 71.82 59.80 5.25
N VAL A 646 72.15 59.79 6.54
CA VAL A 646 71.43 58.96 7.54
C VAL A 646 71.09 59.80 8.77
N TYR A 647 69.86 59.67 9.24
CA TYR A 647 69.32 60.25 10.47
C TYR A 647 68.61 59.18 11.31
N TYR A 648 68.41 59.43 12.61
CA TYR A 648 67.61 58.59 13.50
C TYR A 648 66.79 59.40 14.53
N PHE A 649 65.77 58.77 15.12
CA PHE A 649 64.93 59.29 16.19
C PHE A 649 64.43 58.17 17.11
N GLU A 650 64.51 58.37 18.44
CA GLU A 650 64.25 57.32 19.45
C GLU A 650 62.99 57.66 20.28
N THR A 651 62.05 56.72 20.41
CA THR A 651 60.76 56.90 21.11
C THR A 651 60.19 55.56 21.63
N THR A 652 58.90 55.48 21.98
CA THR A 652 58.23 54.24 22.43
C THR A 652 57.00 53.88 21.58
N ILE A 653 56.65 52.59 21.52
CA ILE A 653 55.39 52.13 20.95
C ILE A 653 54.22 52.75 21.72
N ALA A 654 53.23 53.29 21.00
CA ALA A 654 52.03 53.94 21.56
C ALA A 654 50.71 53.37 21.00
N GLY A 655 50.77 52.15 20.43
CA GLY A 655 49.70 51.50 19.65
C GLY A 655 50.11 51.26 18.20
N ASN A 656 49.15 50.81 17.37
CA ASN A 656 49.36 50.60 15.94
C ASN A 656 49.62 51.94 15.22
N LEU A 657 50.75 52.04 14.50
CA LEU A 657 51.15 53.25 13.77
C LEU A 657 51.82 52.88 12.43
N GLN A 658 51.19 53.26 11.32
CA GLN A 658 51.88 53.31 10.02
C GLN A 658 52.65 54.64 9.94
N ASN A 659 53.89 54.62 10.38
CA ASN A 659 54.70 55.81 10.51
C ASN A 659 55.34 56.21 9.17
N THR A 660 54.86 57.29 8.55
CA THR A 660 55.24 57.78 7.21
C THR A 660 56.07 59.06 7.29
N ALA A 661 57.21 59.13 6.60
CA ALA A 661 58.03 60.34 6.50
C ALA A 661 58.36 60.69 5.05
N THR A 662 58.58 61.99 4.78
CA THR A 662 58.88 62.53 3.46
C THR A 662 60.26 63.22 3.47
N ALA A 663 61.11 62.88 2.49
CA ALA A 663 62.31 63.65 2.19
C ALA A 663 62.09 64.55 0.97
N LYS A 664 62.71 65.74 0.93
CA LYS A 664 62.71 66.66 -0.21
C LYS A 664 64.10 67.25 -0.44
N ALA A 665 64.43 67.61 -1.68
CA ALA A 665 65.70 68.27 -2.00
C ALA A 665 65.60 69.25 -3.17
N LYS A 666 66.64 70.07 -3.35
CA LYS A 666 66.80 70.96 -4.51
C LYS A 666 67.91 70.43 -5.44
N PRO A 667 67.68 70.32 -6.76
CA PRO A 667 68.73 70.00 -7.72
C PRO A 667 69.81 71.07 -7.74
N THR A 668 71.07 70.66 -7.74
CA THR A 668 72.25 71.53 -7.80
C THR A 668 73.29 71.01 -8.78
N ASP A 669 74.29 71.83 -9.08
CA ASP A 669 75.59 71.36 -9.57
C ASP A 669 76.44 70.73 -8.43
N GLU A 670 77.65 70.28 -8.77
CA GLU A 670 78.62 69.72 -7.81
C GLU A 670 79.07 70.70 -6.71
N ASN A 671 78.81 72.01 -6.88
CA ASN A 671 79.21 73.09 -5.98
C ASN A 671 78.04 73.59 -5.09
N GLY A 672 76.84 73.02 -5.24
CA GLY A 672 75.64 73.43 -4.49
C GLY A 672 74.89 74.61 -5.12
N VAL A 673 75.18 74.98 -6.37
CA VAL A 673 74.44 76.02 -7.10
C VAL A 673 73.14 75.41 -7.63
N VAL A 674 71.99 75.93 -7.20
CA VAL A 674 70.66 75.44 -7.59
C VAL A 674 70.45 75.54 -9.10
N LEU A 675 69.95 74.45 -9.69
CA LEU A 675 69.56 74.35 -11.10
C LEU A 675 68.05 74.66 -11.22
N PRO A 676 67.66 75.87 -11.69
CA PRO A 676 66.30 76.40 -11.49
C PRO A 676 65.24 75.80 -12.41
N ASP A 677 65.65 75.14 -13.50
CA ASP A 677 64.77 74.55 -14.52
C ASP A 677 64.49 73.05 -14.28
N LEU A 678 64.95 72.49 -13.15
CA LEU A 678 64.75 71.10 -12.76
C LEU A 678 63.76 70.98 -11.59
N PRO A 679 62.90 69.93 -11.55
CA PRO A 679 61.94 69.74 -10.46
C PRO A 679 62.64 69.39 -9.14
N GLU A 680 62.10 69.86 -8.02
CA GLU A 680 62.56 69.48 -6.67
C GLU A 680 62.09 68.05 -6.35
N PRO A 681 62.99 67.03 -6.31
CA PRO A 681 62.57 65.67 -6.03
C PRO A 681 62.14 65.52 -4.57
N SER A 682 61.13 64.68 -4.36
CA SER A 682 60.65 64.29 -3.04
C SER A 682 60.21 62.84 -3.05
N ASP A 683 60.55 62.11 -2.00
CA ASP A 683 60.14 60.72 -1.78
C ASP A 683 59.55 60.55 -0.38
N THR A 684 58.71 59.53 -0.19
CA THR A 684 57.94 59.29 1.03
C THR A 684 57.81 57.81 1.33
N ASP A 685 58.36 57.39 2.47
CA ASP A 685 58.38 55.98 2.90
C ASP A 685 57.76 55.79 4.30
N ALA A 686 57.23 54.59 4.53
CA ALA A 686 56.36 54.26 5.64
C ALA A 686 56.67 52.89 6.26
N VAL A 687 57.00 52.91 7.55
CA VAL A 687 57.22 51.70 8.36
C VAL A 687 55.99 51.40 9.22
N ARG A 688 55.82 50.14 9.63
CA ARG A 688 54.70 49.73 10.49
C ARG A 688 55.17 49.38 11.90
N VAL A 689 54.60 50.05 12.89
CA VAL A 689 54.64 49.61 14.29
C VAL A 689 53.29 48.98 14.63
N SER A 690 53.32 47.77 15.16
CA SER A 690 52.13 47.03 15.56
C SER A 690 52.17 46.67 17.04
N GLN A 691 51.01 46.72 17.69
CA GLN A 691 50.80 46.25 19.04
C GLN A 691 50.43 44.77 19.03
N GLU A 692 51.02 44.00 19.94
CA GLU A 692 50.65 42.61 20.18
C GLU A 692 49.31 42.50 20.94
N LEU A 693 48.43 41.60 20.50
CA LEU A 693 47.06 41.38 21.02
C LEU A 693 46.85 39.89 21.34
N GLY A 694 45.84 39.56 22.12
CA GLY A 694 45.46 38.17 22.47
C GLY A 694 44.21 37.67 21.74
N SER A 695 43.76 36.47 22.10
CA SER A 695 42.47 35.90 21.64
C SER A 695 41.78 35.08 22.74
N LEU A 696 40.50 34.77 22.51
CA LEU A 696 39.64 33.96 23.37
C LEU A 696 38.87 32.96 22.50
N SER A 697 38.86 31.67 22.83
CA SER A 697 38.11 30.64 22.10
C SER A 697 37.59 29.51 22.99
N GLY A 698 36.58 28.79 22.49
CA GLY A 698 35.99 27.61 23.12
C GLY A 698 35.04 26.90 22.15
N HIS A 699 34.27 25.95 22.67
CA HIS A 699 33.26 25.18 21.92
C HIS A 699 31.89 25.19 22.61
N VAL A 700 30.86 24.73 21.89
CA VAL A 700 29.56 24.39 22.48
C VAL A 700 29.28 22.91 22.22
N TRP A 701 29.00 22.15 23.27
CA TRP A 701 28.84 20.70 23.24
C TRP A 701 27.42 20.27 23.59
N TYR A 702 26.89 19.28 22.86
CA TYR A 702 25.71 18.53 23.30
C TYR A 702 26.13 17.52 24.39
N ASP A 703 26.06 17.96 25.64
CA ASP A 703 26.15 17.07 26.80
C ASP A 703 24.86 16.22 26.85
N ARG A 704 25.03 14.93 26.58
CA ARG A 704 23.94 13.97 26.52
C ARG A 704 23.61 13.41 27.90
N ASN A 705 24.59 13.37 28.80
CA ASN A 705 24.49 12.67 30.09
C ASN A 705 24.37 13.59 31.32
N LYS A 706 24.48 14.89 31.09
CA LYS A 706 24.30 16.02 32.02
C LYS A 706 25.35 16.04 33.14
N ASN A 707 26.62 15.91 32.74
CA ASN A 707 27.77 15.86 33.65
C ASN A 707 28.77 17.03 33.53
N GLY A 708 28.65 17.87 32.49
CA GLY A 708 29.54 19.01 32.22
C GLY A 708 30.95 18.65 31.76
N GLN A 709 31.09 17.56 31.01
CA GLN A 709 32.34 17.07 30.40
C GLN A 709 32.04 16.53 28.99
N VAL A 710 33.06 16.40 28.14
CA VAL A 710 32.91 15.85 26.78
C VAL A 710 33.13 14.33 26.81
N ASP A 711 32.07 13.55 26.63
CA ASP A 711 32.10 12.07 26.64
C ASP A 711 32.08 11.43 25.24
N GLU A 712 32.39 10.12 25.17
CA GLU A 712 32.45 9.37 23.91
C GLU A 712 31.07 9.24 23.26
N GLY A 713 30.86 9.96 22.14
CA GLY A 713 29.61 9.96 21.37
C GLY A 713 28.78 11.23 21.53
N GLU A 714 29.27 12.21 22.29
CA GLU A 714 28.72 13.57 22.33
C GLU A 714 29.24 14.40 21.15
N THR A 715 28.46 15.42 20.75
CA THR A 715 28.66 16.12 19.47
C THR A 715 28.68 17.63 19.66
N PRO A 716 29.51 18.37 18.91
CA PRO A 716 29.48 19.82 18.93
C PRO A 716 28.16 20.40 18.38
N ILE A 717 27.79 21.60 18.83
CA ILE A 717 26.59 22.31 18.38
C ILE A 717 26.97 23.50 17.47
N PRO A 718 26.62 23.48 16.17
CA PRO A 718 26.96 24.53 15.22
C PRO A 718 25.93 25.67 15.17
N ASN A 719 26.37 26.86 14.77
CA ASN A 719 25.57 28.10 14.60
C ASN A 719 25.05 28.75 15.90
N VAL A 720 25.61 28.41 17.06
CA VAL A 720 25.23 28.97 18.37
C VAL A 720 25.79 30.37 18.54
N VAL A 721 25.00 31.33 19.05
CA VAL A 721 25.36 32.75 19.09
C VAL A 721 26.10 33.10 20.37
N ILE A 722 27.41 33.33 20.26
CA ILE A 722 28.27 33.73 21.38
C ILE A 722 28.54 35.24 21.34
N ARG A 723 28.47 35.89 22.50
CA ARG A 723 28.65 37.35 22.67
C ARG A 723 29.81 37.61 23.65
N LEU A 724 30.70 38.52 23.32
CA LEU A 724 31.79 38.97 24.21
C LEU A 724 31.37 40.26 24.93
N SER A 725 31.83 40.45 26.17
CA SER A 725 31.45 41.59 27.03
C SER A 725 31.77 43.00 26.48
N ASN A 726 32.61 43.10 25.43
CA ASN A 726 32.89 44.34 24.71
C ASN A 726 31.88 44.65 23.58
N GLY A 727 30.89 43.78 23.35
CA GLY A 727 29.87 43.93 22.32
C GLY A 727 30.15 43.20 21.00
N LEU A 728 31.28 42.49 20.87
CA LEU A 728 31.52 41.60 19.72
C LEU A 728 30.60 40.36 19.80
N THR A 729 30.27 39.80 18.65
CA THR A 729 29.45 38.57 18.53
C THR A 729 30.02 37.66 17.46
N THR A 730 29.96 36.35 17.67
CA THR A 730 30.32 35.33 16.70
C THR A 730 29.29 34.18 16.74
N THR A 731 29.42 33.21 15.84
CA THR A 731 28.63 31.98 15.84
C THR A 731 29.54 30.77 15.77
N THR A 732 29.19 29.68 16.44
CA THR A 732 29.96 28.43 16.35
C THR A 732 29.98 27.86 14.93
N ASP A 733 31.11 27.28 14.52
CA ASP A 733 31.25 26.61 13.23
C ASP A 733 30.73 25.15 13.25
N THR A 734 31.02 24.37 12.20
CA THR A 734 30.56 22.97 12.08
C THR A 734 31.09 22.04 13.15
N ASP A 735 32.25 22.37 13.74
CA ASP A 735 32.88 21.61 14.83
C ASP A 735 32.56 22.23 16.20
N GLY A 736 31.57 23.14 16.25
CA GLY A 736 31.07 23.79 17.47
C GLY A 736 32.01 24.86 18.01
N PHE A 737 33.10 25.18 17.30
CA PHE A 737 34.16 26.06 17.76
C PHE A 737 33.80 27.54 17.56
N PHE A 738 34.20 28.40 18.50
CA PHE A 738 34.12 29.86 18.38
C PHE A 738 35.43 30.54 18.79
N ILE A 739 35.72 31.68 18.18
CA ILE A 739 36.90 32.50 18.49
C ILE A 739 36.62 34.01 18.40
N PHE A 740 37.25 34.76 19.30
CA PHE A 740 37.41 36.21 19.27
C PHE A 740 38.90 36.55 19.22
N GLU A 741 39.37 37.03 18.08
CA GLU A 741 40.75 37.48 17.89
C GLU A 741 40.95 38.97 18.23
N ASN A 742 42.22 39.42 18.24
CA ASN A 742 42.62 40.82 18.33
C ASN A 742 42.13 41.54 19.61
N LEU A 743 42.13 40.83 20.74
CA LEU A 743 41.69 41.34 22.04
C LEU A 743 42.84 42.03 22.79
N PRO A 744 42.69 43.30 23.24
CA PRO A 744 43.65 43.95 24.13
C PRO A 744 43.76 43.28 25.51
N ASP A 745 44.83 43.58 26.25
CA ASP A 745 44.94 43.27 27.68
C ASP A 745 43.71 43.75 28.47
N GLY A 746 43.04 42.83 29.17
CA GLY A 746 41.74 43.10 29.75
C GLY A 746 41.10 41.90 30.46
N VAL A 747 39.96 42.13 31.09
CA VAL A 747 39.12 41.08 31.70
C VAL A 747 37.78 41.08 30.97
N TYR A 748 37.37 39.91 30.51
CA TYR A 748 36.22 39.68 29.66
C TYR A 748 35.24 38.67 30.28
N SER A 749 34.07 38.56 29.69
CA SER A 749 33.16 37.43 29.85
C SER A 749 32.56 37.11 28.48
N VAL A 750 32.25 35.84 28.23
CA VAL A 750 31.44 35.43 27.08
C VAL A 750 30.04 35.04 27.53
N THR A 751 29.07 35.22 26.65
CA THR A 751 27.65 34.93 26.91
C THR A 751 27.07 34.17 25.73
N GLU A 752 26.53 33.00 25.99
CA GLU A 752 25.80 32.17 25.03
C GLU A 752 24.35 32.65 24.86
N THR A 753 23.65 32.11 23.85
CA THR A 753 22.20 32.20 23.69
C THR A 753 21.71 30.80 23.39
N ASP A 754 20.89 30.21 24.27
CA ASP A 754 20.50 28.79 24.23
C ASP A 754 20.11 28.36 22.79
N PRO A 755 20.71 27.30 22.23
CA PRO A 755 20.35 26.78 20.92
C PRO A 755 18.90 26.30 20.90
N LYS A 756 18.22 26.44 19.78
CA LYS A 756 16.80 26.02 19.69
C LYS A 756 16.68 24.51 19.94
N GLY A 757 15.88 24.14 20.95
CA GLY A 757 15.68 22.76 21.38
C GLY A 757 16.69 22.26 22.44
N TYR A 758 17.58 23.14 22.91
CA TYR A 758 18.57 22.86 23.96
C TYR A 758 18.37 23.81 25.15
N VAL A 759 19.05 23.50 26.25
CA VAL A 759 19.13 24.33 27.45
C VAL A 759 20.47 24.08 28.15
N SER A 760 21.08 25.16 28.64
CA SER A 760 22.33 25.15 29.39
C SER A 760 22.30 24.16 30.57
N ILE A 761 23.32 23.31 30.66
CA ILE A 761 23.53 22.35 31.76
C ILE A 761 24.79 22.66 32.57
N SER A 762 25.85 23.18 31.92
CA SER A 762 26.99 23.79 32.58
C SER A 762 27.88 24.58 31.63
N ASP A 763 28.82 25.36 32.17
CA ASP A 763 29.85 26.07 31.41
C ASP A 763 31.24 25.94 32.07
N ALA A 764 32.28 26.48 31.42
CA ALA A 764 33.67 26.35 31.86
C ALA A 764 34.04 27.04 33.19
N ASP A 765 33.20 27.89 33.79
CA ASP A 765 33.40 28.34 35.19
C ASP A 765 32.53 27.61 36.23
N GLY A 766 31.67 26.71 35.75
CA GLY A 766 30.75 25.91 36.54
C GLY A 766 29.39 26.57 36.76
N GLY A 767 29.07 27.59 35.96
CA GLY A 767 27.77 28.22 35.88
C GLY A 767 26.72 27.33 35.19
N THR A 768 25.51 27.87 35.11
CA THR A 768 24.35 27.35 34.35
C THR A 768 23.51 28.52 33.82
N ASP A 769 24.13 29.70 33.71
CA ASP A 769 23.47 30.97 33.38
C ASP A 769 23.89 31.52 32.02
N ASN A 770 24.59 30.70 31.22
CA ASN A 770 25.17 31.03 29.92
C ASN A 770 26.24 32.12 29.97
N VAL A 771 26.98 32.35 31.08
CA VAL A 771 27.98 33.44 31.19
C VAL A 771 29.33 33.06 31.85
N ILE A 772 30.27 32.49 31.08
CA ILE A 772 31.66 32.29 31.52
C ILE A 772 32.33 33.64 31.81
N SER A 773 32.80 33.83 33.05
CA SER A 773 33.13 35.13 33.63
C SER A 773 34.58 35.28 34.10
N GLY A 774 35.10 36.52 34.03
CA GLY A 774 36.40 36.88 34.62
C GLY A 774 37.63 36.50 33.79
N ILE A 775 37.44 36.20 32.51
CA ILE A 775 38.44 35.68 31.57
C ILE A 775 39.54 36.72 31.34
N ARG A 776 40.78 36.44 31.75
CA ARG A 776 41.91 37.39 31.65
C ARG A 776 42.69 37.20 30.34
N ILE A 777 42.58 38.18 29.45
CA ILE A 777 43.46 38.31 28.29
C ILE A 777 44.65 39.20 28.66
N THR A 778 45.82 38.88 28.10
CA THR A 778 47.02 39.71 28.07
C THR A 778 47.55 39.75 26.63
N ASN A 779 48.32 40.77 26.26
CA ASN A 779 48.95 40.83 24.92
C ASN A 779 49.70 39.52 24.60
N GLY A 780 49.52 38.98 23.39
CA GLY A 780 50.16 37.74 22.92
C GLY A 780 49.64 36.45 23.56
N ASN A 781 48.65 36.50 24.45
CA ASN A 781 48.07 35.31 25.09
C ASN A 781 46.78 34.87 24.39
N HIS A 782 46.66 33.57 24.19
CA HIS A 782 45.49 32.91 23.60
C HIS A 782 44.83 32.07 24.69
N VAL A 783 43.64 32.50 25.16
CA VAL A 783 42.85 31.73 26.13
C VAL A 783 41.90 30.81 25.39
N VAL A 784 42.00 29.52 25.68
CA VAL A 784 41.25 28.43 25.04
C VAL A 784 40.29 27.79 26.05
N ASP A 785 39.59 26.74 25.62
CA ASP A 785 38.75 25.87 26.48
C ASP A 785 37.67 26.65 27.26
N GLN A 786 37.13 27.73 26.66
CA GLN A 786 36.02 28.51 27.21
C GLN A 786 34.68 27.90 26.75
N ASP A 787 34.46 26.65 27.13
CA ASP A 787 33.43 25.77 26.56
C ASP A 787 32.07 25.84 27.30
N PHE A 788 30.98 25.61 26.58
CA PHE A 788 29.61 25.49 27.08
C PHE A 788 29.04 24.08 26.85
N PHE A 789 28.14 23.63 27.73
CA PHE A 789 27.53 22.29 27.72
C PHE A 789 26.00 22.39 27.79
N ASP A 790 25.36 21.97 26.71
CA ASP A 790 23.94 22.09 26.42
C ASP A 790 23.28 20.70 26.35
N ALA A 791 22.02 20.57 26.77
CA ALA A 791 21.26 19.32 26.57
C ALA A 791 19.88 19.55 25.95
N ARG A 792 19.43 18.57 25.16
CA ARG A 792 18.11 18.61 24.50
C ARG A 792 16.94 18.66 25.47
N ILE A 793 15.92 19.42 25.08
CA ILE A 793 14.62 19.50 25.74
C ILE A 793 13.70 18.39 25.20
N LEU A 794 13.77 17.21 25.81
CA LEU A 794 13.01 16.02 25.42
C LEU A 794 11.59 16.01 26.01
N ALA A 795 10.67 15.40 25.28
CA ALA A 795 9.28 15.16 25.66
C ALA A 795 9.10 13.81 26.38
N LYS A 796 7.90 13.57 26.90
CA LYS A 796 7.46 12.26 27.41
C LYS A 796 6.00 11.97 27.12
N ILE A 797 5.65 10.69 27.07
CA ILE A 797 4.27 10.20 26.92
C ILE A 797 3.94 9.31 28.10
N THR A 798 2.74 9.44 28.66
CA THR A 798 2.27 8.71 29.85
C THR A 798 0.80 8.34 29.71
N GLY A 799 0.31 7.39 30.51
CA GLY A 799 -1.12 7.09 30.58
C GLY A 799 -1.39 5.71 31.16
N HIS A 800 -2.61 5.22 31.03
CA HIS A 800 -3.05 3.95 31.60
C HIS A 800 -3.76 3.06 30.58
N VAL A 801 -3.90 1.77 30.90
CA VAL A 801 -4.81 0.84 30.19
C VAL A 801 -5.85 0.30 31.17
N PHE A 802 -7.14 0.46 30.84
CA PHE A 802 -8.25 0.27 31.77
C PHE A 802 -9.53 -0.28 31.11
N GLU A 803 -10.49 -0.67 31.95
CA GLU A 803 -11.76 -1.29 31.59
C GLU A 803 -12.88 -0.23 31.50
N ASP A 804 -13.04 0.37 30.33
CA ASP A 804 -13.98 1.47 30.02
C ASP A 804 -15.39 0.92 29.75
N ILE A 805 -16.02 0.36 30.79
CA ILE A 805 -17.34 -0.31 30.72
C ILE A 805 -18.39 0.62 30.10
N ASN A 806 -18.31 1.90 30.44
CA ASN A 806 -19.29 2.91 30.05
C ASN A 806 -18.92 3.69 28.76
N ARG A 807 -17.77 3.36 28.14
CA ARG A 807 -17.27 3.86 26.84
C ARG A 807 -17.09 5.38 26.79
N ASN A 808 -16.70 6.01 27.90
CA ASN A 808 -16.46 7.45 27.97
C ASN A 808 -14.99 7.86 27.79
N GLY A 809 -14.08 6.89 27.72
CA GLY A 809 -12.65 7.12 27.51
C GLY A 809 -11.93 7.70 28.74
N LYS A 810 -12.41 7.42 29.95
CA LYS A 810 -11.78 7.84 31.22
C LYS A 810 -11.96 6.77 32.28
N ILE A 811 -10.96 6.64 33.15
CA ILE A 811 -10.96 5.74 34.30
C ILE A 811 -11.99 6.24 35.34
N ASP A 812 -13.12 5.54 35.47
CA ASP A 812 -14.15 5.84 36.47
C ASP A 812 -13.99 5.02 37.78
N PRO A 813 -14.53 5.49 38.93
CA PRO A 813 -14.30 4.85 40.23
C PRO A 813 -14.95 3.46 40.36
N GLY A 814 -14.14 2.42 40.17
CA GLY A 814 -14.55 1.01 40.27
C GLY A 814 -14.24 0.20 39.02
N GLU A 815 -13.87 0.86 37.92
CA GLU A 815 -13.40 0.19 36.70
C GLU A 815 -12.08 -0.55 36.95
N ARG A 816 -11.92 -1.70 36.29
CA ARG A 816 -10.72 -2.53 36.38
C ARG A 816 -9.58 -1.89 35.60
N ILE A 817 -8.36 -2.20 36.03
CA ILE A 817 -7.12 -1.69 35.44
C ILE A 817 -6.29 -2.87 34.92
N TYR A 818 -5.67 -2.73 33.74
CA TYR A 818 -4.99 -3.83 33.04
C TYR A 818 -3.46 -3.71 33.13
N ALA A 819 -2.88 -4.50 34.03
CA ALA A 819 -1.42 -4.67 34.19
C ALA A 819 -0.82 -5.62 33.13
N GLY A 820 0.43 -5.39 32.74
CA GLY A 820 1.18 -6.23 31.80
C GLY A 820 0.82 -6.05 30.31
N VAL A 821 -0.04 -5.08 29.98
CA VAL A 821 -0.39 -4.73 28.59
C VAL A 821 0.80 -4.08 27.90
N THR A 822 1.09 -4.47 26.65
CA THR A 822 2.22 -3.89 25.90
C THR A 822 1.76 -2.68 25.09
N VAL A 823 2.37 -1.53 25.36
CA VAL A 823 2.25 -0.30 24.56
C VAL A 823 3.55 -0.11 23.79
N LYS A 824 3.44 0.26 22.51
CA LYS A 824 4.53 0.41 21.56
C LYS A 824 4.49 1.79 20.91
N LEU A 825 5.67 2.33 20.63
CA LEU A 825 5.86 3.61 19.95
C LEU A 825 6.51 3.36 18.58
N SER A 826 6.15 4.18 17.59
CA SER A 826 6.63 4.06 16.18
C SER A 826 8.16 4.07 15.99
N ASN A 827 8.93 4.61 16.95
CA ASN A 827 10.40 4.56 16.95
C ASN A 827 10.97 3.19 17.40
N GLY A 828 10.13 2.23 17.77
CA GLY A 828 10.51 0.89 18.23
C GLY A 828 10.60 0.74 19.74
N MET A 829 10.36 1.78 20.53
CA MET A 829 10.26 1.65 22.00
C MET A 829 9.00 0.87 22.38
N THR A 830 9.10 0.03 23.42
CA THR A 830 8.00 -0.77 23.96
C THR A 830 8.05 -0.77 25.49
N VAL A 831 6.91 -0.61 26.13
CA VAL A 831 6.76 -0.68 27.59
C VAL A 831 5.55 -1.55 27.95
N THR A 832 5.59 -2.13 29.15
CA THR A 832 4.47 -2.91 29.70
C THR A 832 3.84 -2.16 30.86
N THR A 833 2.51 -2.12 30.94
CA THR A 833 1.81 -1.44 32.04
C THR A 833 2.12 -2.06 33.41
N ASP A 834 2.18 -1.22 34.45
CA ASP A 834 2.45 -1.63 35.82
C ASP A 834 1.22 -2.24 36.53
N GLU A 835 1.32 -2.54 37.83
CA GLU A 835 0.21 -3.08 38.64
C GLU A 835 -1.01 -2.12 38.72
N ASN A 836 -0.83 -0.84 38.39
CA ASN A 836 -1.84 0.20 38.30
C ASN A 836 -2.16 0.57 36.83
N GLY A 837 -1.83 -0.30 35.88
CA GLY A 837 -2.09 -0.13 34.44
C GLY A 837 -1.33 1.03 33.80
N TYR A 838 -0.44 1.71 34.52
CA TYR A 838 0.27 2.90 34.06
C TYR A 838 1.46 2.53 33.16
N PHE A 839 1.70 3.33 32.13
CA PHE A 839 2.86 3.25 31.26
C PHE A 839 3.52 4.62 31.08
N GLU A 840 4.83 4.64 30.85
CA GLU A 840 5.55 5.86 30.50
C GLU A 840 6.67 5.63 29.48
N PHE A 841 6.79 6.57 28.55
CA PHE A 841 7.87 6.72 27.59
C PHE A 841 8.62 8.01 27.94
N LEU A 842 9.86 7.89 28.40
CA LEU A 842 10.74 9.01 28.74
C LEU A 842 11.74 9.30 27.62
N ASP A 843 12.38 10.47 27.67
CA ASP A 843 13.47 10.89 26.79
C ASP A 843 13.12 10.83 25.29
N ILE A 844 11.92 11.29 24.94
CA ILE A 844 11.39 11.27 23.58
C ILE A 844 11.77 12.55 22.82
N GLU A 845 12.47 12.40 21.70
CA GLU A 845 12.81 13.52 20.81
C GLU A 845 11.54 14.20 20.25
N PRO A 846 11.47 15.53 20.14
CA PRO A 846 10.34 16.22 19.51
C PRO A 846 10.10 15.74 18.06
N GLY A 847 8.85 15.46 17.71
CA GLY A 847 8.50 14.88 16.41
C GLY A 847 7.14 14.19 16.39
N ARG A 848 6.81 13.59 15.23
CA ARG A 848 5.57 12.84 15.04
C ARG A 848 5.74 11.37 15.43
N TYR A 849 4.82 10.87 16.25
CA TYR A 849 4.78 9.48 16.70
C TYR A 849 3.41 8.86 16.53
N THR A 850 3.41 7.56 16.25
CA THR A 850 2.25 6.69 16.46
C THR A 850 2.46 5.85 17.72
N LEU A 851 1.48 5.82 18.63
CA LEU A 851 1.34 4.79 19.65
C LEU A 851 0.44 3.66 19.13
N ASP A 852 0.75 2.44 19.57
CA ASP A 852 0.12 1.16 19.20
C ASP A 852 0.00 0.32 20.49
N VAL A 853 -1.22 -0.11 20.86
CA VAL A 853 -1.47 -0.91 22.08
C VAL A 853 -2.07 -2.28 21.74
N ILE A 854 -1.42 -3.34 22.23
CA ILE A 854 -1.92 -4.72 22.08
C ILE A 854 -2.81 -5.02 23.28
N GLY A 855 -4.12 -4.88 23.09
CA GLY A 855 -5.13 -5.10 24.13
C GLY A 855 -5.13 -6.51 24.73
N PRO A 856 -5.70 -6.70 25.93
CA PRO A 856 -5.95 -8.03 26.50
C PRO A 856 -6.77 -8.95 25.58
N ASN A 857 -6.70 -10.27 25.81
CA ASN A 857 -7.62 -11.21 25.17
C ASN A 857 -9.03 -11.08 25.77
N GLY A 858 -10.07 -11.14 24.94
CA GLY A 858 -11.47 -11.14 25.40
C GLY A 858 -12.07 -9.74 25.66
N VAL A 859 -11.44 -8.68 25.14
CA VAL A 859 -11.96 -7.31 25.19
C VAL A 859 -11.92 -6.65 23.81
N LEU A 860 -12.84 -5.72 23.56
CA LEU A 860 -12.82 -4.79 22.42
C LEU A 860 -12.35 -3.41 22.89
N ASN A 861 -11.70 -2.64 22.02
CA ASN A 861 -11.25 -1.30 22.36
C ASN A 861 -12.39 -0.28 22.30
N THR A 862 -12.45 0.63 23.27
CA THR A 862 -13.40 1.77 23.29
C THR A 862 -12.75 3.07 22.84
N THR A 863 -11.44 3.21 23.05
CA THR A 863 -10.63 4.31 22.51
C THR A 863 -9.81 3.83 21.30
N PRO A 864 -9.23 4.74 20.48
CA PRO A 864 -8.35 4.35 19.37
C PRO A 864 -7.09 3.65 19.87
N ILE A 865 -6.84 2.42 19.41
CA ILE A 865 -5.61 1.67 19.72
C ILE A 865 -4.38 2.19 18.96
N GLU A 866 -4.60 2.90 17.84
CA GLU A 866 -3.58 3.68 17.15
C GLU A 866 -3.80 5.18 17.42
N VAL A 867 -2.80 5.86 17.98
CA VAL A 867 -2.85 7.32 18.24
C VAL A 867 -1.67 8.02 17.59
N ASN A 868 -1.95 8.87 16.60
CA ASN A 868 -0.96 9.68 15.88
C ASN A 868 -0.87 11.08 16.49
N THR A 869 0.32 11.49 16.93
CA THR A 869 0.53 12.73 17.69
C THR A 869 1.84 13.42 17.31
N ASP A 870 1.87 14.76 17.39
CA ASP A 870 3.11 15.54 17.32
C ASP A 870 3.51 15.96 18.75
N LEU A 871 4.77 15.74 19.12
CA LEU A 871 5.36 16.18 20.40
C LEU A 871 6.30 17.37 20.16
N ALA A 872 6.15 18.43 20.95
CA ALA A 872 7.05 19.58 20.99
C ALA A 872 8.14 19.43 22.07
N GLU A 873 9.09 20.35 22.05
CA GLU A 873 10.19 20.48 23.02
C GLU A 873 9.65 20.57 24.46
N GLY A 874 9.83 19.51 25.25
CA GLY A 874 9.42 19.45 26.66
C GLY A 874 7.99 18.99 26.94
N ASP A 875 7.24 18.53 25.94
CA ASP A 875 5.85 18.11 26.11
C ASP A 875 5.67 16.95 27.10
N THR A 876 4.56 16.94 27.82
CA THR A 876 4.04 15.79 28.56
C THR A 876 2.67 15.43 28.02
N LEU A 877 2.61 14.38 27.21
CA LEU A 877 1.37 13.89 26.62
C LEU A 877 0.76 12.79 27.50
N VAL A 878 -0.55 12.87 27.72
CA VAL A 878 -1.34 11.84 28.41
C VAL A 878 -2.28 11.17 27.42
N ILE A 879 -2.17 9.85 27.26
CA ILE A 879 -3.05 9.01 26.41
C ILE A 879 -3.44 7.78 27.22
N ASP A 880 -4.72 7.67 27.57
CA ASP A 880 -5.27 6.48 28.24
C ASP A 880 -6.02 5.59 27.22
N PHE A 881 -5.90 4.27 27.37
CA PHE A 881 -6.51 3.29 26.48
C PHE A 881 -7.62 2.50 27.18
N GLY A 882 -8.85 2.67 26.72
CA GLY A 882 -10.04 2.00 27.23
C GLY A 882 -10.38 0.74 26.44
N PHE A 883 -10.75 -0.31 27.17
CA PHE A 883 -11.23 -1.58 26.62
C PHE A 883 -12.48 -2.05 27.37
N VAL A 884 -13.36 -2.81 26.72
CA VAL A 884 -14.57 -3.37 27.33
C VAL A 884 -14.66 -4.89 27.04
N PRO A 885 -15.00 -5.74 28.02
CA PRO A 885 -15.21 -7.18 27.80
C PRO A 885 -16.19 -7.47 26.66
N ILE A 886 -15.87 -8.51 25.88
CA ILE A 886 -16.80 -9.03 24.87
C ILE A 886 -17.87 -9.91 25.51
N MET A 887 -19.02 -9.99 24.83
CA MET A 887 -20.18 -10.81 25.17
C MET A 887 -20.51 -11.79 24.02
N SER A 888 -21.27 -12.85 24.31
CA SER A 888 -21.83 -13.78 23.31
C SER A 888 -23.33 -14.01 23.51
N LEU A 889 -24.04 -14.41 22.45
CA LEU A 889 -25.49 -14.68 22.48
C LEU A 889 -25.89 -15.88 21.60
N GLY A 890 -26.70 -16.80 22.13
CA GLY A 890 -27.19 -18.03 21.49
C GLY A 890 -28.35 -18.71 22.25
N ASN A 891 -28.76 -19.94 21.92
CA ASN A 891 -27.98 -20.89 21.11
C ASN A 891 -28.74 -21.76 20.08
N ARG A 892 -30.02 -22.10 20.21
CA ARG A 892 -30.67 -23.17 19.42
C ARG A 892 -31.88 -22.73 18.60
N VAL A 893 -32.12 -23.41 17.47
CA VAL A 893 -33.43 -23.52 16.82
C VAL A 893 -33.78 -25.01 16.65
N TRP A 894 -34.98 -25.43 17.06
CA TRP A 894 -35.39 -26.85 17.02
C TRP A 894 -36.83 -27.07 16.59
N SER A 895 -37.19 -28.33 16.37
CA SER A 895 -38.54 -28.75 15.97
C SER A 895 -39.34 -29.35 17.14
N ASP A 896 -40.27 -28.56 17.70
CA ASP A 896 -41.26 -28.98 18.71
C ASP A 896 -42.44 -29.72 18.04
N ASN A 897 -42.10 -30.79 17.32
CA ASN A 897 -43.08 -31.71 16.71
C ASN A 897 -43.26 -32.98 17.57
N GLY A 898 -42.72 -32.98 18.80
CA GLY A 898 -43.02 -33.98 19.82
C GLY A 898 -42.38 -35.35 19.65
N GLU A 899 -41.22 -35.44 18.99
CA GLU A 899 -40.31 -36.60 19.04
C GLU A 899 -39.65 -36.80 20.43
N GLY A 900 -40.38 -36.51 21.50
CA GLY A 900 -40.01 -36.72 22.91
C GLY A 900 -41.19 -37.14 23.81
N GLY A 901 -42.44 -36.93 23.37
CA GLY A 901 -43.66 -37.34 24.08
C GLY A 901 -44.62 -36.21 24.48
N PHE A 902 -44.24 -34.96 24.22
CA PHE A 902 -45.07 -33.77 24.35
C PHE A 902 -44.96 -32.98 23.04
N TYR A 903 -46.07 -32.50 22.50
CA TYR A 903 -46.13 -31.79 21.22
C TYR A 903 -46.59 -30.35 21.48
N ASN A 904 -45.88 -29.37 20.92
CA ASN A 904 -46.13 -27.95 21.13
C ASN A 904 -46.16 -27.63 22.63
N ASN A 905 -45.00 -27.77 23.29
CA ASN A 905 -44.79 -27.50 24.72
C ASN A 905 -43.84 -26.33 25.00
N GLY A 906 -43.18 -25.76 23.97
CA GLY A 906 -42.25 -24.64 24.08
C GLY A 906 -40.94 -24.98 24.79
N VAL A 907 -40.53 -26.25 24.85
CA VAL A 907 -39.34 -26.75 25.56
C VAL A 907 -38.62 -27.81 24.74
N PHE A 908 -37.30 -27.71 24.57
CA PHE A 908 -36.52 -28.71 23.83
C PHE A 908 -36.47 -30.06 24.56
N ASP A 909 -37.17 -31.06 24.03
CA ASP A 909 -37.36 -32.35 24.69
C ASP A 909 -36.41 -33.46 24.19
N THR A 910 -36.25 -34.53 24.97
CA THR A 910 -35.25 -35.57 24.66
C THR A 910 -35.66 -36.46 23.48
N GLY A 911 -35.21 -36.07 22.29
CA GLY A 911 -35.38 -36.78 21.03
C GLY A 911 -35.71 -35.85 19.85
N GLU A 912 -36.05 -34.60 20.14
CA GLU A 912 -36.35 -33.58 19.14
C GLU A 912 -35.10 -33.16 18.34
N GLN A 913 -35.34 -32.68 17.11
CA GLN A 913 -34.27 -32.39 16.14
C GLN A 913 -34.02 -30.89 16.01
N GLY A 914 -32.75 -30.50 15.97
CA GLY A 914 -32.33 -29.13 15.67
C GLY A 914 -32.54 -28.78 14.18
N LEU A 915 -33.02 -27.57 13.90
CA LEU A 915 -33.37 -27.13 12.55
C LEU A 915 -32.20 -26.42 11.88
N SER A 916 -31.63 -27.04 10.86
CA SER A 916 -30.45 -26.55 10.14
C SER A 916 -30.80 -25.58 9.01
N GLY A 917 -29.91 -24.63 8.71
CA GLY A 917 -30.10 -23.67 7.60
C GLY A 917 -31.03 -22.49 7.93
N VAL A 918 -31.51 -22.37 9.17
CA VAL A 918 -32.35 -21.26 9.63
C VAL A 918 -31.50 -20.01 9.73
N VAL A 919 -31.91 -18.92 9.08
CA VAL A 919 -31.22 -17.63 9.06
C VAL A 919 -31.71 -16.75 10.21
N LEU A 920 -30.80 -16.21 11.03
CA LEU A 920 -31.12 -15.29 12.12
C LEU A 920 -30.39 -13.95 11.95
N ASN A 921 -31.08 -12.85 12.22
CA ASN A 921 -30.53 -11.49 12.26
C ASN A 921 -30.39 -11.03 13.71
N LEU A 922 -29.31 -10.31 14.04
CA LEU A 922 -29.20 -9.61 15.32
C LEU A 922 -29.58 -8.13 15.16
N LEU A 923 -30.50 -7.67 16.01
CA LEU A 923 -31.03 -6.31 16.04
C LEU A 923 -30.74 -5.63 17.39
N ASN A 924 -30.71 -4.31 17.41
CA ASN A 924 -30.75 -3.50 18.64
C ASN A 924 -32.18 -3.47 19.21
N SER A 925 -32.37 -2.98 20.44
CA SER A 925 -33.71 -2.83 21.05
C SER A 925 -34.66 -1.84 20.36
N ASP A 926 -34.19 -1.06 19.37
CA ASP A 926 -35.02 -0.24 18.47
C ASP A 926 -35.37 -0.95 17.14
N LEU A 927 -35.05 -2.24 17.02
CA LEU A 927 -35.21 -3.11 15.85
C LEU A 927 -34.37 -2.70 14.61
N THR A 928 -33.38 -1.81 14.75
CA THR A 928 -32.37 -1.61 13.71
C THR A 928 -31.34 -2.74 13.72
N PRO A 929 -30.74 -3.14 12.58
CA PRO A 929 -29.71 -4.18 12.57
C PRO A 929 -28.46 -3.81 13.35
N VAL A 930 -27.92 -4.76 14.11
CA VAL A 930 -26.55 -4.67 14.64
C VAL A 930 -25.60 -4.83 13.46
N LEU A 931 -24.60 -3.97 13.37
CA LEU A 931 -23.62 -3.98 12.28
C LEU A 931 -22.29 -4.62 12.71
N ASP A 932 -21.61 -5.27 11.77
CA ASP A 932 -20.22 -5.70 11.91
C ASP A 932 -19.22 -4.54 11.65
N ALA A 933 -17.92 -4.85 11.71
CA ALA A 933 -16.85 -3.88 11.47
C ALA A 933 -16.78 -3.36 10.01
N ASP A 934 -17.40 -4.06 9.05
CA ASP A 934 -17.55 -3.60 7.66
C ASP A 934 -18.84 -2.75 7.46
N GLY A 935 -19.68 -2.61 8.49
CA GLY A 935 -20.95 -1.90 8.43
C GLY A 935 -22.12 -2.73 7.86
N LYS A 936 -22.02 -4.06 7.85
CA LYS A 936 -23.07 -4.98 7.35
C LYS A 936 -23.90 -5.53 8.52
N PRO A 937 -25.20 -5.82 8.33
CA PRO A 937 -26.00 -6.54 9.33
C PRO A 937 -25.35 -7.84 9.80
N ARG A 938 -25.32 -8.09 11.10
CA ARG A 938 -24.86 -9.37 11.66
C ARG A 938 -25.94 -10.42 11.49
N VAL A 939 -25.67 -11.38 10.61
CA VAL A 939 -26.56 -12.49 10.24
C VAL A 939 -25.83 -13.81 10.49
N MET A 940 -26.53 -14.77 11.08
CA MET A 940 -26.07 -16.13 11.31
C MET A 940 -26.97 -17.15 10.62
N THR A 941 -26.51 -18.39 10.52
CA THR A 941 -27.28 -19.51 10.00
C THR A 941 -27.01 -20.74 10.84
N THR A 942 -28.04 -21.50 11.20
CA THR A 942 -27.91 -22.65 12.12
C THR A 942 -27.10 -23.80 11.52
N ASP A 943 -26.30 -24.45 12.37
CA ASP A 943 -25.52 -25.64 12.00
C ASP A 943 -26.40 -26.89 11.83
N SER A 944 -25.80 -28.06 11.57
CA SER A 944 -26.53 -29.32 11.36
C SER A 944 -27.23 -29.90 12.60
N LEU A 945 -27.12 -29.21 13.75
CA LEU A 945 -27.74 -29.56 15.02
C LEU A 945 -28.63 -28.41 15.55
N GLY A 946 -28.90 -27.40 14.71
CA GLY A 946 -29.76 -26.26 15.05
C GLY A 946 -29.06 -25.09 15.75
N TYR A 947 -27.74 -25.13 15.96
CA TYR A 947 -27.06 -24.12 16.78
C TYR A 947 -26.66 -22.85 16.01
N TYR A 948 -26.81 -21.69 16.65
CA TYR A 948 -26.32 -20.37 16.21
C TYR A 948 -25.56 -19.66 17.35
N LEU A 949 -24.72 -18.68 17.00
CA LEU A 949 -23.97 -17.88 17.98
C LEU A 949 -23.59 -16.51 17.40
N PHE A 950 -23.94 -15.43 18.10
CA PHE A 950 -23.40 -14.11 17.83
C PHE A 950 -22.27 -13.81 18.85
N ASP A 951 -21.03 -13.71 18.37
CA ASP A 951 -19.84 -13.45 19.20
C ASP A 951 -19.36 -11.99 19.10
N ASN A 952 -18.32 -11.61 19.87
CA ASN A 952 -17.73 -10.27 19.84
C ASN A 952 -18.78 -9.15 20.01
N LEU A 953 -19.80 -9.38 20.83
CA LEU A 953 -20.81 -8.37 21.16
C LEU A 953 -20.28 -7.45 22.26
N LEU A 954 -20.83 -6.24 22.29
CA LEU A 954 -20.62 -5.29 23.39
C LEU A 954 -21.79 -5.41 24.38
N PRO A 955 -21.62 -5.11 25.68
CA PRO A 955 -22.74 -5.05 26.62
C PRO A 955 -23.85 -4.10 26.13
N GLY A 956 -25.11 -4.48 26.23
CA GLY A 956 -26.21 -3.72 25.63
C GLY A 956 -27.51 -4.50 25.47
N GLU A 957 -28.50 -3.83 24.87
CA GLU A 957 -29.84 -4.37 24.62
C GLU A 957 -29.98 -4.86 23.16
N TYR A 958 -30.39 -6.12 22.99
CA TYR A 958 -30.46 -6.82 21.72
C TYR A 958 -31.81 -7.50 21.50
N VAL A 959 -32.13 -7.82 20.24
CA VAL A 959 -33.24 -8.68 19.84
C VAL A 959 -32.72 -9.63 18.76
N VAL A 960 -32.98 -10.93 18.90
CA VAL A 960 -32.73 -11.91 17.83
C VAL A 960 -34.00 -12.04 17.00
N GLN A 961 -33.86 -11.97 15.68
CA GLN A 961 -34.95 -12.19 14.73
C GLN A 961 -34.65 -13.42 13.87
N VAL A 962 -35.51 -14.44 13.94
CA VAL A 962 -35.57 -15.52 12.95
C VAL A 962 -36.13 -14.92 11.65
N ALA A 963 -35.29 -14.86 10.62
CA ALA A 963 -35.53 -13.99 9.46
C ALA A 963 -36.79 -14.37 8.65
N PRO A 964 -37.50 -13.39 8.04
CA PRO A 964 -38.72 -13.65 7.26
C PRO A 964 -38.52 -14.63 6.10
N SER A 965 -37.30 -14.66 5.53
CA SER A 965 -36.91 -15.56 4.44
C SER A 965 -37.01 -17.05 4.79
N ASN A 966 -37.00 -17.42 6.07
CA ASN A 966 -37.15 -18.82 6.47
C ASN A 966 -38.57 -19.34 6.23
N PHE A 967 -39.58 -18.48 6.33
CA PHE A 967 -41.00 -18.83 6.24
C PHE A 967 -41.55 -18.70 4.82
N GLN A 968 -40.74 -18.24 3.86
CA GLN A 968 -41.10 -18.14 2.44
C GLN A 968 -40.87 -19.47 1.72
N ALA A 969 -41.49 -19.67 0.55
CA ALA A 969 -41.44 -20.95 -0.17
C ALA A 969 -39.99 -21.37 -0.51
N GLY A 970 -39.56 -22.50 0.05
CA GLY A 970 -38.19 -23.01 -0.05
C GLY A 970 -37.23 -22.56 1.07
N GLY A 971 -37.71 -21.79 2.05
CA GLY A 971 -36.99 -21.47 3.29
C GLY A 971 -37.04 -22.59 4.33
N ALA A 972 -36.13 -22.53 5.32
CA ALA A 972 -35.92 -23.60 6.30
C ALA A 972 -37.06 -23.81 7.32
N LEU A 973 -38.03 -22.88 7.40
CA LEU A 973 -39.18 -22.90 8.31
C LEU A 973 -40.50 -22.70 7.53
N PHE A 974 -40.53 -23.06 6.24
CA PHE A 974 -41.73 -22.97 5.42
C PHE A 974 -42.86 -23.84 6.00
N ASP A 975 -44.06 -23.26 6.09
CA ASP A 975 -45.25 -23.84 6.75
C ASP A 975 -45.04 -24.27 8.23
N LEU A 976 -44.08 -23.68 8.95
CA LEU A 976 -43.93 -23.79 10.42
C LEU A 976 -44.34 -22.50 11.14
N VAL A 977 -44.73 -22.62 12.41
CA VAL A 977 -45.02 -21.50 13.34
C VAL A 977 -44.22 -21.66 14.64
N SER A 978 -44.07 -20.58 15.42
CA SER A 978 -43.41 -20.68 16.72
C SER A 978 -44.20 -21.61 17.65
N SER A 979 -43.48 -22.33 18.50
CA SER A 979 -44.07 -23.20 19.51
C SER A 979 -44.67 -22.40 20.68
N GLY A 980 -45.28 -23.10 21.64
CA GLY A 980 -45.79 -22.46 22.84
C GLY A 980 -46.03 -23.42 24.01
N PRO A 981 -46.04 -22.91 25.25
CA PRO A 981 -45.97 -21.49 25.63
C PRO A 981 -44.59 -20.85 25.47
N THR A 982 -44.55 -19.70 24.78
CA THR A 982 -43.38 -18.82 24.66
C THR A 982 -42.96 -18.24 26.02
N GLU A 983 -41.66 -18.21 26.31
CA GLU A 983 -41.07 -17.33 27.31
C GLU A 983 -40.84 -15.94 26.70
N VAL A 984 -41.69 -14.99 27.11
CA VAL A 984 -41.72 -13.61 26.58
C VAL A 984 -40.58 -12.75 27.14
N ASN A 985 -39.92 -13.16 28.23
CA ASN A 985 -38.75 -12.50 28.78
C ASN A 985 -37.51 -13.42 28.65
N PRO A 986 -36.68 -13.27 27.61
CA PRO A 986 -35.47 -14.10 27.46
C PRO A 986 -34.49 -13.93 28.64
N ASN A 987 -34.48 -12.76 29.29
CA ASN A 987 -33.77 -12.51 30.56
C ASN A 987 -34.44 -13.20 31.78
N SER A 988 -35.19 -14.28 31.58
CA SER A 988 -35.49 -15.26 32.64
C SER A 988 -34.41 -16.33 32.69
N ASP A 989 -33.49 -16.34 31.70
CA ASP A 989 -32.25 -17.10 31.67
C ASP A 989 -32.50 -18.62 31.84
N SER A 990 -33.57 -19.09 31.19
CA SER A 990 -34.09 -20.45 31.29
C SER A 990 -33.86 -21.22 29.98
N ASP A 991 -32.64 -21.71 29.82
CA ASP A 991 -32.18 -22.66 28.79
C ASP A 991 -33.28 -23.62 28.26
N SER A 992 -33.28 -23.85 26.94
CA SER A 992 -34.08 -24.86 26.26
C SER A 992 -35.59 -24.58 26.29
N ASN A 993 -35.99 -23.30 26.21
CA ASN A 993 -37.38 -22.87 26.03
C ASN A 993 -37.55 -21.94 24.81
N ASP A 994 -38.78 -21.79 24.29
CA ASP A 994 -39.03 -20.98 23.10
C ASP A 994 -39.19 -19.50 23.45
N ASN A 995 -38.27 -18.66 22.98
CA ASN A 995 -38.36 -17.21 23.11
C ASN A 995 -39.00 -16.53 21.89
N GLY A 996 -39.47 -17.30 20.90
CA GLY A 996 -40.14 -16.83 19.71
C GLY A 996 -41.50 -16.20 19.98
N ILE A 997 -41.57 -14.87 19.96
CA ILE A 997 -42.83 -14.13 19.99
C ILE A 997 -43.49 -14.27 18.62
N ASP A 998 -44.54 -15.08 18.56
CA ASP A 998 -45.30 -15.40 17.34
C ASP A 998 -45.86 -14.13 16.64
N ASP A 999 -45.71 -14.07 15.32
CA ASP A 999 -46.16 -12.96 14.46
C ASP A 999 -47.19 -13.47 13.44
N PRO A 1000 -48.31 -12.75 13.20
CA PRO A 1000 -49.37 -13.20 12.29
C PRO A 1000 -49.00 -13.15 10.79
N ASP A 1001 -47.83 -12.63 10.41
CA ASP A 1001 -47.29 -12.66 9.04
C ASP A 1001 -45.76 -12.87 9.07
N PRO A 1002 -45.28 -14.07 9.47
CA PRO A 1002 -43.85 -14.32 9.68
C PRO A 1002 -43.08 -14.36 8.34
N GLN A 1003 -43.78 -14.52 7.22
CA GLN A 1003 -43.20 -14.42 5.86
C GLN A 1003 -42.77 -12.99 5.51
N VAL A 1004 -43.32 -11.99 6.19
CA VAL A 1004 -42.98 -10.56 6.04
C VAL A 1004 -42.16 -10.04 7.23
N ASN A 1005 -42.55 -10.39 8.46
CA ASN A 1005 -41.98 -9.83 9.69
C ASN A 1005 -40.89 -10.72 10.32
N GLY A 1006 -40.91 -12.03 10.09
CA GLY A 1006 -40.12 -12.99 10.87
C GLY A 1006 -40.64 -13.17 12.29
N ILE A 1007 -39.92 -13.94 13.09
CA ILE A 1007 -40.20 -14.17 14.53
C ILE A 1007 -39.12 -13.49 15.36
N TYR A 1008 -39.47 -12.88 16.48
CA TYR A 1008 -38.57 -12.07 17.31
C TYR A 1008 -38.47 -12.62 18.75
N SER A 1009 -37.30 -12.49 19.37
CA SER A 1009 -37.17 -12.59 20.82
C SER A 1009 -37.80 -11.38 21.52
N GLY A 1010 -37.98 -11.46 22.84
CA GLY A 1010 -38.02 -10.28 23.69
C GLY A 1010 -36.70 -9.48 23.66
N VAL A 1011 -36.63 -8.33 24.33
CA VAL A 1011 -35.36 -7.59 24.49
C VAL A 1011 -34.45 -8.34 25.46
N ILE A 1012 -33.24 -8.67 25.01
CA ILE A 1012 -32.17 -9.37 25.71
C ILE A 1012 -31.16 -8.33 26.21
N ILE A 1013 -30.68 -8.44 27.45
CA ILE A 1013 -29.81 -7.46 28.10
C ILE A 1013 -28.47 -8.13 28.45
N LEU A 1014 -27.47 -8.00 27.58
CA LEU A 1014 -26.14 -8.54 27.84
C LEU A 1014 -25.35 -7.62 28.79
N ALA A 1015 -24.98 -8.13 29.96
CA ALA A 1015 -24.29 -7.41 31.03
C ALA A 1015 -23.08 -8.18 31.61
N ILE A 1016 -21.98 -7.45 31.83
CA ILE A 1016 -20.69 -8.00 32.28
C ILE A 1016 -20.82 -8.73 33.63
N GLU A 1017 -20.28 -9.95 33.72
CA GLU A 1017 -20.32 -10.84 34.89
C GLU A 1017 -21.75 -11.17 35.41
N ALA A 1018 -22.80 -10.94 34.62
CA ALA A 1018 -24.20 -11.07 35.03
C ALA A 1018 -24.97 -12.25 34.40
N GLU A 1019 -24.45 -12.82 33.31
CA GLU A 1019 -25.10 -13.95 32.61
C GLU A 1019 -25.05 -15.26 33.41
N VAL A 1020 -25.72 -16.29 32.88
CA VAL A 1020 -25.67 -17.66 33.38
C VAL A 1020 -24.23 -18.22 33.36
N GLN A 1021 -24.02 -19.29 34.11
CA GLN A 1021 -22.75 -20.02 34.13
C GLN A 1021 -23.01 -21.52 34.06
N GLY A 1022 -22.39 -22.17 33.08
CA GLY A 1022 -22.43 -23.62 32.92
C GLY A 1022 -23.62 -24.18 32.13
N GLU A 1023 -24.19 -23.43 31.18
CA GLU A 1023 -25.07 -24.01 30.15
C GLU A 1023 -24.38 -25.22 29.48
N PRO A 1024 -25.08 -26.35 29.30
CA PRO A 1024 -24.48 -27.59 28.80
C PRO A 1024 -24.23 -27.58 27.28
N ASP A 1025 -24.88 -26.67 26.55
CA ASP A 1025 -25.07 -26.74 25.10
C ASP A 1025 -24.04 -25.94 24.28
N GLN A 1026 -22.79 -26.41 24.31
CA GLN A 1026 -21.74 -25.87 23.45
C GLN A 1026 -21.84 -26.41 22.01
N GLY A 1027 -22.78 -25.82 21.24
CA GLY A 1027 -23.00 -26.07 19.82
C GLY A 1027 -21.79 -25.80 18.91
N SER A 1028 -21.82 -26.27 17.66
CA SER A 1028 -20.61 -26.37 16.82
C SER A 1028 -20.22 -25.10 16.05
N ALA A 1029 -20.41 -23.93 16.69
CA ALA A 1029 -20.10 -22.61 16.14
C ALA A 1029 -18.60 -22.29 16.11
N LYS A 1030 -18.15 -21.65 15.03
CA LYS A 1030 -16.74 -21.23 14.82
C LYS A 1030 -16.51 -19.80 15.33
N GLY A 1031 -16.65 -19.58 16.64
CA GLY A 1031 -16.51 -18.26 17.27
C GLY A 1031 -15.35 -18.17 18.27
N GLY A 1032 -14.97 -16.94 18.61
CA GLY A 1032 -14.11 -16.66 19.75
C GLY A 1032 -14.95 -16.41 20.99
N PHE A 1033 -15.25 -17.47 21.76
CA PHE A 1033 -16.13 -17.38 22.93
C PHE A 1033 -15.69 -16.28 23.91
N ALA A 1034 -16.67 -15.53 24.44
CA ALA A 1034 -16.46 -14.74 25.65
C ALA A 1034 -16.20 -15.65 26.86
N ALA A 1035 -16.05 -15.06 28.05
CA ALA A 1035 -16.17 -15.83 29.28
C ALA A 1035 -17.58 -16.42 29.39
N ASP A 1036 -17.69 -17.54 30.13
CA ASP A 1036 -18.94 -18.22 30.50
C ASP A 1036 -19.96 -17.19 31.05
N MET A 1037 -19.58 -16.49 32.12
CA MET A 1037 -20.29 -15.37 32.76
C MET A 1037 -20.56 -14.10 31.92
N ASN A 1038 -20.19 -14.12 30.63
CA ASN A 1038 -20.40 -13.06 29.64
C ASN A 1038 -21.12 -13.60 28.38
N SER A 1039 -21.61 -14.83 28.41
CA SER A 1039 -22.33 -15.46 27.30
C SER A 1039 -23.73 -15.81 27.78
N ASN A 1040 -24.75 -15.35 27.06
CA ASN A 1040 -26.11 -15.83 27.27
C ASN A 1040 -26.39 -16.91 26.21
N LEU A 1041 -26.41 -18.17 26.61
CA LEU A 1041 -26.71 -19.29 25.71
C LEU A 1041 -28.13 -19.82 25.92
N THR A 1042 -29.05 -19.05 26.51
CA THR A 1042 -30.40 -19.52 26.82
C THR A 1042 -31.50 -18.98 25.90
N VAL A 1043 -31.13 -18.31 24.79
CA VAL A 1043 -32.07 -17.70 23.85
C VAL A 1043 -32.32 -18.62 22.67
N ASP A 1044 -33.37 -19.44 22.78
CA ASP A 1044 -33.66 -20.52 21.84
C ASP A 1044 -35.03 -20.32 21.16
N PHE A 1045 -35.25 -21.01 20.03
CA PHE A 1045 -36.49 -20.90 19.25
C PHE A 1045 -37.05 -22.28 18.85
N GLY A 1046 -38.28 -22.56 19.26
CA GLY A 1046 -38.99 -23.81 18.95
C GLY A 1046 -39.98 -23.62 17.80
N PHE A 1047 -40.01 -24.55 16.84
CA PHE A 1047 -40.90 -24.49 15.69
C PHE A 1047 -41.70 -25.77 15.47
N VAL A 1048 -43.00 -25.61 15.24
CA VAL A 1048 -43.98 -26.70 15.15
C VAL A 1048 -44.79 -26.59 13.85
N VAL A 1049 -45.24 -27.73 13.31
CA VAL A 1049 -46.20 -27.72 12.20
C VAL A 1049 -47.56 -27.22 12.70
N PRO A 1050 -48.23 -26.26 12.02
CA PRO A 1050 -49.59 -25.86 12.35
C PRO A 1050 -50.53 -27.07 12.29
N VAL A 1051 -51.03 -27.51 13.44
CA VAL A 1051 -52.10 -28.50 13.47
C VAL A 1051 -53.34 -27.83 12.88
N ASN A 1052 -53.67 -28.20 11.65
CA ASN A 1052 -55.01 -27.99 11.11
C ASN A 1052 -55.99 -28.91 11.86
N GLU A 1053 -56.28 -28.57 13.12
CA GLU A 1053 -57.38 -29.12 13.90
C GLU A 1053 -58.67 -28.97 13.06
N PRO A 1054 -59.27 -30.06 12.55
CA PRO A 1054 -60.63 -29.96 12.04
C PRO A 1054 -61.51 -29.57 13.23
N GLU A 1055 -62.32 -28.50 13.12
CA GLU A 1055 -63.10 -27.95 14.25
C GLU A 1055 -63.63 -29.06 15.17
N ASP A 1056 -63.20 -29.07 16.44
CA ASP A 1056 -63.69 -29.98 17.48
C ASP A 1056 -65.21 -30.13 17.34
N PRO A 1057 -65.73 -31.35 17.08
CA PRO A 1057 -67.11 -31.56 16.65
C PRO A 1057 -68.10 -31.15 17.75
N LYS A 1058 -68.44 -29.86 17.73
CA LYS A 1058 -69.07 -29.09 18.81
C LYS A 1058 -70.10 -29.91 19.57
N LEU A 1059 -69.78 -30.25 20.81
CA LEU A 1059 -70.50 -31.23 21.63
C LEU A 1059 -72.03 -30.96 21.68
N VAL A 1060 -72.79 -31.62 20.81
CA VAL A 1060 -74.24 -31.45 20.70
C VAL A 1060 -74.93 -32.15 21.88
N VAL A 1061 -75.19 -31.41 22.95
CA VAL A 1061 -75.87 -31.94 24.13
C VAL A 1061 -77.36 -32.13 23.83
N LEU A 1062 -77.82 -33.38 23.92
CA LEU A 1062 -79.23 -33.76 23.84
C LEU A 1062 -79.96 -33.39 25.14
N GLU A 1063 -80.52 -32.18 25.21
CA GLU A 1063 -81.22 -31.68 26.39
C GLU A 1063 -82.51 -32.45 26.72
N SER A 1064 -83.22 -32.92 25.69
CA SER A 1064 -84.38 -33.79 25.87
C SER A 1064 -84.63 -34.70 24.68
N PHE A 1065 -85.24 -35.86 24.96
CA PHE A 1065 -85.72 -36.82 23.97
C PHE A 1065 -87.05 -37.40 24.46
N THR A 1066 -88.07 -37.36 23.60
CA THR A 1066 -89.41 -37.87 23.90
C THR A 1066 -89.93 -38.72 22.75
N ALA A 1067 -90.56 -39.85 23.08
CA ALA A 1067 -91.17 -40.75 22.12
C ALA A 1067 -92.62 -41.01 22.54
N VAL A 1068 -93.58 -40.58 21.71
CA VAL A 1068 -95.02 -40.66 21.98
C VAL A 1068 -95.69 -41.48 20.90
N GLN A 1069 -96.36 -42.57 21.30
CA GLN A 1069 -97.08 -43.42 20.35
C GLN A 1069 -98.32 -42.71 19.81
N GLN A 1070 -98.40 -42.57 18.49
CA GLN A 1070 -99.55 -42.04 17.76
C GLN A 1070 -100.04 -43.12 16.79
N GLY A 1071 -101.00 -43.93 17.23
CA GLY A 1071 -101.51 -45.08 16.48
C GLY A 1071 -100.45 -46.18 16.29
N ASN A 1072 -100.21 -46.58 15.04
CA ASN A 1072 -99.20 -47.59 14.67
C ASN A 1072 -97.79 -46.99 14.48
N SER A 1073 -97.64 -45.67 14.67
CA SER A 1073 -96.39 -44.92 14.56
C SER A 1073 -95.94 -44.38 15.92
N ILE A 1074 -94.63 -44.20 16.08
CA ILE A 1074 -94.05 -43.47 17.21
C ILE A 1074 -93.62 -42.11 16.68
N ALA A 1075 -94.16 -41.02 17.23
CA ALA A 1075 -93.64 -39.69 17.01
C ALA A 1075 -92.47 -39.48 17.99
N VAL A 1076 -91.32 -39.06 17.47
CA VAL A 1076 -90.12 -38.78 18.26
C VAL A 1076 -89.82 -37.29 18.16
N SER A 1077 -89.43 -36.66 19.26
CA SER A 1077 -89.08 -35.25 19.32
C SER A 1077 -87.95 -35.02 20.32
N TRP A 1078 -86.94 -34.27 19.90
CA TRP A 1078 -85.74 -33.99 20.67
C TRP A 1078 -85.42 -32.49 20.66
N VAL A 1079 -84.59 -32.06 21.61
CA VAL A 1079 -84.04 -30.70 21.71
C VAL A 1079 -82.56 -30.81 22.01
N THR A 1080 -81.76 -29.98 21.35
CA THR A 1080 -80.31 -29.87 21.49
C THR A 1080 -79.93 -28.47 21.98
N SER A 1081 -78.78 -28.35 22.65
CA SER A 1081 -78.28 -27.09 23.22
C SER A 1081 -77.94 -25.99 22.18
N ALA A 1082 -77.89 -26.35 20.90
CA ALA A 1082 -77.84 -25.46 19.75
C ALA A 1082 -78.63 -26.06 18.57
N GLU A 1083 -79.10 -25.21 17.67
CA GLU A 1083 -79.81 -25.59 16.44
C GLU A 1083 -78.87 -25.40 15.24
N ILE A 1084 -78.40 -26.52 14.67
CA ILE A 1084 -77.52 -26.56 13.48
C ILE A 1084 -78.12 -27.57 12.49
N ASP A 1085 -78.24 -27.16 11.23
CA ASP A 1085 -78.90 -27.92 10.16
C ASP A 1085 -78.06 -29.14 9.78
N THR A 1086 -78.46 -30.33 10.25
CA THR A 1086 -77.57 -31.51 10.37
C THR A 1086 -78.04 -32.70 9.54
N LEU A 1087 -77.65 -32.71 8.26
CA LEU A 1087 -77.71 -33.89 7.39
C LEU A 1087 -76.64 -34.93 7.78
N GLY A 1088 -76.85 -35.64 8.91
CA GLY A 1088 -75.91 -36.68 9.34
C GLY A 1088 -76.30 -37.58 10.53
N PHE A 1089 -77.41 -37.32 11.24
CA PHE A 1089 -77.71 -38.10 12.46
C PHE A 1089 -78.60 -39.33 12.19
N HIS A 1090 -78.09 -40.54 12.42
CA HIS A 1090 -78.79 -41.80 12.19
C HIS A 1090 -79.33 -42.43 13.49
N ILE A 1091 -80.62 -42.78 13.52
CA ILE A 1091 -81.26 -43.49 14.65
C ILE A 1091 -81.52 -44.95 14.27
N TYR A 1092 -80.76 -45.87 14.86
CA TYR A 1092 -80.94 -47.31 14.69
C TYR A 1092 -81.95 -47.90 15.69
N ARG A 1093 -82.83 -48.79 15.22
CA ARG A 1093 -83.84 -49.45 16.05
C ARG A 1093 -83.46 -50.92 16.30
N GLY A 1094 -82.66 -51.16 17.33
CA GLY A 1094 -82.33 -52.51 17.78
C GLY A 1094 -83.58 -53.30 18.22
N LEU A 1095 -83.73 -54.52 17.70
CA LEU A 1095 -84.59 -55.55 18.29
C LEU A 1095 -83.70 -56.62 18.91
N GLY A 1096 -83.91 -56.88 20.20
CA GLY A 1096 -83.55 -58.12 20.89
C GLY A 1096 -84.80 -58.88 21.29
#